data_AF-A0A6C1N3P7-F1
#
_entry.id   AF-A0A6C1N3P7-F1
#
_cell.length_a   1.000
_cell.length_b   1.000
_cell.length_c   1.000
_cell.angle_alpha   90.00
_cell.angle_beta   90.00
_cell.angle_gamma   90.00
#
_symmetry.space_group_name_H-M   'P 1'
#
loop_
_entity.id
_entity.type
_entity.pdbx_description
1 polymer ?
#
loop_
_entity_poly.entity_id
_entity_poly.type
_entity_poly.pdbx_seq_one_letter_code
_entity_poly.pdbx_strand_id
1 'polypeptide(L)'
;MLFLVILQVVFVALELSNHAELLRASGEIAGSSLDFEGLDTLSMVLPAIGVQILLTALFFTWGSSSLTIVHRALIVLVTTILVVPGVIYAQQQFFQETVIASSTADQRARARELLDLKEGLREGLIAFDDKEGISVERPEHLAFLAVMGPLAYNTDDFFQRMETGGYREELIRSGITRRFESQFARNYSQYDTNRKLVREAYQHYLRAEDQLQSRQANARSQAQQIWNDVNGQLSGIWHEYQVHDRAYKLEAASIAAKLHQVIETRMAPVNRCYERHSDNAHARCQGERHHLLNGINQLVHGEPGLGNFCQEVERGFWQRVTEGIMTMGLSELANAEGNARCPGDKDFLEARVLELNEDLFVQRHFGHPPGLTSQSRFEYSRATTAWMRSQFQSHGIQIPSSWNREYALYMRLAESELREKAANDWPRILANEMNVNINLERGLNFTQFVAHPNIQRALKASLGELAVNRSFSTEWSEAQFKQFIVDPTIEQRIQYQLTNQAQHSAMLGQTGDNAEQGRAFVEALLIPPAALVISLIMLILVTLTLINTTLKLIIPASASPWTVVGIQLGVSVITIVFAILGPFVFVDYDMSAIPGLAYFHNHAEEVLPQGVFFALEWFLRVESVVNPISETLLEWRLELFK
;
A
#
# COMPACT_ATOMS: atom_id res chain seq x y z
N MET A 1 25.19 28.86 56.06
CA MET A 1 26.37 28.04 55.75
C MET A 1 26.01 26.58 55.59
N LEU A 2 25.49 25.88 56.62
CA LEU A 2 25.07 24.47 56.47
C LEU A 2 24.06 24.25 55.33
N PHE A 3 23.02 25.10 55.24
CA PHE A 3 22.06 25.06 54.12
C PHE A 3 22.73 25.22 52.74
N LEU A 4 23.74 26.09 52.62
CA LEU A 4 24.47 26.31 51.37
C LEU A 4 25.32 25.09 50.99
N VAL A 5 25.94 24.43 51.99
CA VAL A 5 26.67 23.17 51.78
C VAL A 5 25.72 22.09 51.27
N ILE A 6 24.55 21.93 51.89
CA ILE A 6 23.54 20.96 51.43
C ILE A 6 23.12 21.27 49.98
N LEU A 7 22.84 22.54 49.67
CA LEU A 7 22.46 22.97 48.33
C LEU A 7 23.57 22.68 47.30
N GLN A 8 24.82 22.95 47.65
CA GLN A 8 25.99 22.66 46.80
C GLN A 8 26.19 21.16 46.57
N VAL A 9 26.01 20.32 47.61
CA VAL A 9 26.09 18.86 47.47
C VAL A 9 24.99 18.34 46.54
N VAL A 10 23.75 18.80 46.74
CA VAL A 10 22.62 18.43 45.86
C VAL A 10 22.90 18.89 44.43
N PHE A 11 23.39 20.12 44.25
CA PHE A 11 23.76 20.62 42.93
C PHE A 11 24.85 19.78 42.27
N VAL A 12 25.95 19.47 42.97
CA VAL A 12 27.04 18.64 42.43
C VAL A 12 26.53 17.25 42.01
N ALA A 13 25.64 16.64 42.79
CA ALA A 13 25.04 15.36 42.43
C ALA A 13 24.15 15.45 41.17
N LEU A 14 23.35 16.52 41.05
CA LEU A 14 22.54 16.78 39.86
C LEU A 14 23.39 17.09 38.64
N GLU A 15 24.45 17.88 38.80
CA GLU A 15 25.39 18.24 37.73
C GLU A 15 26.14 17.02 37.21
N LEU A 16 26.64 16.17 38.11
CA LEU A 16 27.24 14.88 37.74
C LEU A 16 26.25 14.02 36.95
N SER A 17 25.03 13.85 37.44
CA SER A 17 24.01 13.09 36.71
C SER A 17 23.72 13.66 35.32
N ASN A 18 23.64 14.98 35.17
CA ASN A 18 23.48 15.65 33.88
C ASN A 18 24.70 15.48 32.98
N HIS A 19 25.92 15.49 33.54
CA HIS A 19 27.15 15.29 32.80
C HIS A 19 27.20 13.92 32.12
N ALA A 20 26.78 12.84 32.80
CA ALA A 20 26.65 11.53 32.17
C ALA A 20 25.63 11.50 31.01
N GLU A 21 24.49 12.17 31.19
CA GLU A 21 23.47 12.27 30.15
C GLU A 21 23.96 13.06 28.94
N LEU A 22 24.67 14.18 29.17
CA LEU A 22 25.33 14.95 28.12
C LEU A 22 26.44 14.16 27.43
N LEU A 23 27.16 13.30 28.16
CA LEU A 23 28.26 12.52 27.59
C LEU A 23 27.72 11.45 26.65
N ARG A 24 26.64 10.77 27.07
CA ARG A 24 25.90 9.81 26.24
C ARG A 24 25.27 10.51 25.05
N ALA A 25 24.52 11.58 25.26
CA ALA A 25 23.91 12.35 24.18
C ALA A 25 24.97 12.81 23.18
N SER A 26 26.05 13.42 23.66
CA SER A 26 27.14 13.87 22.80
C SER A 26 27.75 12.70 22.05
N GLY A 27 28.19 11.63 22.71
CA GLY A 27 28.83 10.48 22.03
C GLY A 27 27.90 9.71 21.09
N GLU A 28 26.59 9.71 21.35
CA GLU A 28 25.58 8.97 20.59
C GLU A 28 24.97 9.75 19.43
N ILE A 29 25.11 11.08 19.35
CA ILE A 29 24.56 11.88 18.26
C ILE A 29 25.02 11.34 16.89
N ALA A 30 24.02 11.08 16.04
CA ALA A 30 24.16 10.54 14.70
C ALA A 30 23.54 11.51 13.67
N GLY A 31 23.94 11.39 12.40
CA GLY A 31 23.54 12.33 11.35
C GLY A 31 22.03 12.32 11.04
N SER A 32 21.26 11.34 11.51
CA SER A 32 19.82 11.21 11.22
C SER A 32 18.87 11.65 12.34
N SER A 33 19.35 11.88 13.57
CA SER A 33 18.52 12.26 14.72
C SER A 33 18.86 13.68 15.17
N LEU A 34 18.17 14.66 14.60
CA LEU A 34 18.33 16.09 14.91
C LEU A 34 17.37 16.56 16.02
N ASP A 35 16.84 15.65 16.83
CA ASP A 35 15.80 15.99 17.81
C ASP A 35 16.42 16.29 19.18
N PHE A 36 16.65 17.59 19.44
CA PHE A 36 17.35 18.11 20.63
C PHE A 36 16.42 18.68 21.72
N GLU A 37 15.10 18.66 21.52
CA GLU A 37 14.13 19.43 22.33
C GLU A 37 14.19 19.12 23.85
N GLY A 38 14.54 17.90 24.26
CA GLY A 38 14.60 17.51 25.67
C GLY A 38 15.91 17.85 26.39
N LEU A 39 17.04 17.74 25.69
CA LEU A 39 18.39 17.94 26.25
C LEU A 39 18.74 19.43 26.39
N ASP A 40 18.12 20.30 25.59
CA ASP A 40 18.42 21.74 25.57
C ASP A 40 18.02 22.46 26.86
N THR A 41 16.95 22.03 27.53
CA THR A 41 16.43 22.78 28.68
C THR A 41 17.24 22.54 29.96
N LEU A 42 17.53 21.29 30.30
CA LEU A 42 18.25 20.96 31.54
C LEU A 42 19.73 21.38 31.46
N SER A 43 20.35 21.19 30.28
CA SER A 43 21.75 21.54 30.02
C SER A 43 22.03 23.05 30.04
N MET A 44 21.03 23.89 29.77
CA MET A 44 21.13 25.36 29.92
C MET A 44 20.82 25.84 31.34
N VAL A 45 19.85 25.23 32.02
CA VAL A 45 19.39 25.68 33.35
C VAL A 45 20.39 25.34 34.45
N LEU A 46 20.98 24.15 34.44
CA LEU A 46 21.88 23.70 35.51
C LEU A 46 23.15 24.57 35.64
N PRO A 47 23.89 24.89 34.57
CA PRO A 47 25.01 25.83 34.66
C PRO A 47 24.59 27.20 35.21
N ALA A 48 23.42 27.71 34.83
CA ALA A 48 22.91 28.99 35.33
C ALA A 48 22.61 28.96 36.84
N ILE A 49 22.05 27.85 37.34
CA ILE A 49 21.89 27.61 38.78
C ILE A 49 23.25 27.52 39.47
N GLY A 50 24.21 26.82 38.87
CA GLY A 50 25.57 26.70 39.38
C GLY A 50 26.24 28.07 39.54
N VAL A 51 26.11 28.95 38.53
CA VAL A 51 26.64 30.33 38.60
C VAL A 51 26.00 31.09 39.76
N GLN A 52 24.68 30.97 39.94
CA GLN A 52 23.99 31.60 41.07
C GLN A 52 24.45 31.05 42.42
N ILE A 53 24.72 29.74 42.53
CA ILE A 53 25.28 29.12 43.73
C ILE A 53 26.70 29.65 44.00
N LEU A 54 27.54 29.78 42.96
CA LEU A 54 28.89 30.36 43.08
C LEU A 54 28.82 31.81 43.57
N LEU A 55 27.98 32.65 42.96
CA LEU A 55 27.81 34.04 43.36
C LEU A 55 27.28 34.15 44.79
N THR A 56 26.33 33.29 45.16
CA THR A 56 25.82 33.20 46.52
C THR A 56 26.93 32.82 47.50
N ALA A 57 27.70 31.78 47.19
CA ALA A 57 28.83 31.36 48.03
C ALA A 57 29.86 32.49 48.19
N LEU A 58 30.24 33.17 47.11
CA LEU A 58 31.14 34.32 47.14
C LEU A 58 30.56 35.45 48.00
N PHE A 59 29.30 35.82 47.80
CA PHE A 59 28.61 36.86 48.57
C PHE A 59 28.59 36.54 50.07
N PHE A 60 28.27 35.31 50.46
CA PHE A 60 28.29 34.91 51.86
C PHE A 60 29.71 34.79 52.43
N THR A 61 30.72 34.59 51.58
CA THR A 61 32.11 34.49 52.02
C THR A 61 32.80 35.85 52.19
N TRP A 62 32.42 36.86 51.40
CA TRP A 62 33.04 38.20 51.38
C TRP A 62 32.13 39.29 51.95
N GLY A 63 30.83 39.04 52.07
CA GLY A 63 29.85 40.02 52.53
C GLY A 63 29.92 40.32 54.03
N SER A 64 29.67 41.59 54.37
CA SER A 64 29.59 42.07 55.74
C SER A 64 28.60 41.28 56.60
N SER A 65 29.01 40.90 57.82
CA SER A 65 28.16 40.26 58.84
C SER A 65 26.99 41.13 59.32
N SER A 66 26.92 42.40 58.90
CA SER A 66 25.92 43.38 59.36
C SER A 66 24.52 43.26 58.74
N LEU A 67 24.33 42.47 57.68
CA LEU A 67 23.02 42.30 57.03
C LEU A 67 22.16 41.25 57.75
N THR A 68 20.87 41.56 57.97
CA THR A 68 19.92 40.59 58.54
C THR A 68 19.62 39.45 57.56
N ILE A 69 19.16 38.32 58.09
CA ILE A 69 18.83 37.11 57.30
C ILE A 69 17.83 37.43 56.18
N VAL A 70 16.84 38.28 56.47
CA VAL A 70 15.81 38.69 55.49
C VAL A 70 16.41 39.45 54.31
N HIS A 71 17.33 40.40 54.56
CA HIS A 71 17.99 41.14 53.48
C HIS A 71 18.88 40.23 52.62
N ARG A 72 19.58 39.28 53.25
CA ARG A 72 20.39 38.30 52.53
C ARG A 72 19.53 37.39 51.65
N ALA A 73 18.39 36.93 52.16
CA ALA A 73 17.44 36.12 51.39
C ALA A 73 16.85 36.92 50.21
N LEU A 74 16.52 38.19 50.41
CA LEU A 74 16.01 39.07 49.35
C LEU A 74 17.07 39.30 48.25
N ILE A 75 18.33 39.53 48.62
CA ILE A 75 19.43 39.70 47.67
C ILE A 75 19.62 38.42 46.85
N VAL A 76 19.64 37.25 47.50
CA VAL A 76 19.75 35.97 46.79
C VAL A 76 18.57 35.78 45.84
N LEU A 77 17.34 36.07 46.27
CA LEU A 77 16.16 35.96 45.42
C LEU A 77 16.23 36.87 44.19
N VAL A 78 16.54 38.17 44.40
CA VAL A 78 16.65 39.15 43.31
C VAL A 78 17.76 38.78 42.34
N THR A 79 18.92 38.37 42.85
CA THR A 79 20.03 37.92 42.01
C THR A 79 19.69 36.64 41.26
N THR A 80 18.99 35.67 41.87
CA THR A 80 18.54 34.46 41.16
C THR A 80 17.61 34.82 40.00
N ILE A 81 16.64 35.72 40.21
CA ILE A 81 15.69 36.16 39.17
C ILE A 81 16.41 36.86 38.00
N LEU A 82 17.55 37.49 38.25
CA LEU A 82 18.29 38.23 37.22
C LEU A 82 19.38 37.39 36.55
N VAL A 83 20.17 36.66 37.35
CA VAL A 83 21.34 35.88 36.91
C VAL A 83 20.90 34.64 36.15
N VAL A 84 19.92 33.88 36.64
CA VAL A 84 19.57 32.59 35.99
C VAL A 84 19.03 32.83 34.57
N PRO A 85 18.01 33.68 34.35
CA PRO A 85 17.56 33.98 32.98
C PRO A 85 18.63 34.69 32.14
N GLY A 86 19.46 35.54 32.76
CA GLY A 86 20.55 36.24 32.07
C GLY A 86 21.62 35.29 31.52
N VAL A 87 22.02 34.28 32.30
CA VAL A 87 22.99 33.26 31.86
C VAL A 87 22.38 32.37 30.77
N ILE A 88 21.12 31.93 30.92
CA ILE A 88 20.44 31.13 29.89
C ILE A 88 20.37 31.92 28.58
N TYR A 89 19.94 33.18 28.64
CA TYR A 89 19.89 34.05 27.46
C TYR A 89 21.28 34.26 26.83
N ALA A 90 22.31 34.49 27.65
CA ALA A 90 23.68 34.67 27.16
C ALA A 90 24.23 33.40 26.49
N GLN A 91 23.95 32.21 27.03
CA GLN A 91 24.32 30.93 26.42
C GLN A 91 23.62 30.73 25.08
N GLN A 92 22.30 30.92 25.03
CA GLN A 92 21.51 30.80 23.80
C GLN A 92 22.02 31.75 22.71
N GLN A 93 22.25 33.01 23.07
CA GLN A 93 22.77 34.03 22.15
C GLN A 93 24.17 33.70 21.64
N PHE A 94 25.06 33.24 22.52
CA PHE A 94 26.41 32.84 22.14
C PHE A 94 26.38 31.70 21.11
N PHE A 95 25.64 30.62 21.36
CA PHE A 95 25.57 29.48 20.44
C PHE A 95 24.84 29.82 19.14
N GLN A 96 23.65 30.42 19.22
CA GLN A 96 22.81 30.67 18.05
C GLN A 96 23.39 31.76 17.15
N GLU A 97 23.79 32.90 17.70
CA GLU A 97 24.22 34.05 16.88
C GLU A 97 25.72 34.04 16.58
N THR A 98 26.56 33.62 17.53
CA THR A 98 28.02 33.73 17.34
C THR A 98 28.62 32.49 16.71
N VAL A 99 28.11 31.29 17.01
CA VAL A 99 28.68 30.02 16.54
C VAL A 99 27.90 29.46 15.34
N ILE A 100 26.57 29.37 15.43
CA ILE A 100 25.74 28.72 14.40
C ILE A 100 25.45 29.68 13.24
N ALA A 101 24.95 30.89 13.52
CA ALA A 101 24.57 31.83 12.46
C ALA A 101 25.77 32.32 11.63
N SER A 102 26.97 32.39 12.23
CA SER A 102 28.22 32.77 11.56
C SER A 102 28.85 31.65 10.72
N SER A 103 28.34 30.41 10.83
CA SER A 103 28.89 29.27 10.10
C SER A 103 28.79 29.43 8.58
N THR A 104 29.88 29.15 7.90
CA THR A 104 29.96 29.15 6.43
C THR A 104 29.37 27.88 5.82
N ALA A 105 29.12 27.90 4.51
CA ALA A 105 28.69 26.72 3.75
C ALA A 105 29.63 25.52 3.94
N ASP A 106 30.93 25.78 3.85
CA ASP A 106 31.98 24.76 3.99
C ASP A 106 31.99 24.16 5.40
N GLN A 107 31.87 25.01 6.42
CA GLN A 107 31.73 24.56 7.81
C GLN A 107 30.51 23.67 8.04
N ARG A 108 29.35 24.00 7.47
CA ARG A 108 28.14 23.18 7.59
C ARG A 108 28.28 21.83 6.90
N ALA A 109 28.93 21.82 5.72
CA ALA A 109 29.26 20.58 5.02
C ALA A 109 30.20 19.70 5.85
N ARG A 110 31.31 20.26 6.35
CA ARG A 110 32.24 19.57 7.24
C ARG A 110 31.56 19.03 8.49
N ALA A 111 30.63 19.80 9.07
CA ALA A 111 29.89 19.34 10.24
C ALA A 111 29.08 18.08 9.96
N ARG A 112 28.41 18.03 8.80
CA ARG A 112 27.71 16.83 8.34
C ARG A 112 28.67 15.65 8.18
N GLU A 113 29.80 15.85 7.50
CA GLU A 113 30.78 14.78 7.27
C GLU A 113 31.35 14.22 8.59
N LEU A 114 31.56 15.06 9.59
CA LEU A 114 32.02 14.63 10.91
C LEU A 114 30.96 13.87 11.69
N LEU A 115 29.68 14.24 11.56
CA LEU A 115 28.58 13.49 12.15
C LEU A 115 28.45 12.11 11.51
N ASP A 116 28.58 12.00 10.19
CA ASP A 116 28.57 10.72 9.47
C ASP A 116 29.78 9.85 9.86
N LEU A 117 30.97 10.46 9.99
CA LEU A 117 32.17 9.77 10.47
C LEU A 117 31.98 9.24 11.89
N LYS A 118 31.46 10.07 12.79
CA LYS A 118 31.17 9.72 14.18
C LYS A 118 30.16 8.57 14.28
N GLU A 119 29.08 8.62 13.50
CA GLU A 119 28.10 7.55 13.40
C GLU A 119 28.74 6.24 12.92
N GLY A 120 29.56 6.31 11.87
CA GLY A 120 30.28 5.15 11.34
C GLY A 120 31.26 4.54 12.34
N LEU A 121 31.96 5.36 13.15
CA LEU A 121 32.84 4.90 14.21
C LEU A 121 32.07 4.23 15.36
N ARG A 122 30.96 4.85 15.78
CA ARG A 122 30.05 4.34 16.83
C ARG A 122 29.46 2.98 16.47
N GLU A 123 29.02 2.82 15.21
CA GLU A 123 28.45 1.57 14.71
C GLU A 123 29.51 0.49 14.41
N GLY A 124 30.80 0.79 14.60
CA GLY A 124 31.91 -0.11 14.25
C GLY A 124 32.06 -0.36 12.75
N LEU A 125 31.36 0.43 11.93
CA LEU A 125 31.43 0.40 10.46
C LEU A 125 32.77 0.96 9.98
N ILE A 126 33.30 1.92 10.72
CA ILE A 126 34.59 2.55 10.49
C ILE A 126 35.53 2.13 11.63
N ALA A 127 36.73 1.67 11.30
CA ALA A 127 37.80 1.50 12.26
C ALA A 127 39.07 2.11 11.67
N PHE A 128 39.84 2.80 12.52
CA PHE A 128 41.11 3.42 12.12
C PHE A 128 42.26 2.40 12.03
N ASP A 129 42.05 1.14 12.43
CA ASP A 129 43.03 0.05 12.36
C ASP A 129 42.33 -1.32 12.27
N ASP A 130 43.08 -2.40 11.97
CA ASP A 130 42.62 -3.79 11.81
C ASP A 130 42.09 -4.46 13.10
N LYS A 131 41.96 -3.68 14.18
CA LYS A 131 41.56 -4.14 15.52
C LYS A 131 40.33 -3.37 15.99
N GLU A 132 39.40 -4.13 16.58
CA GLU A 132 38.14 -3.79 17.27
C GLU A 132 37.67 -2.32 17.20
N GLY A 133 36.42 -2.11 16.77
CA GLY A 133 35.79 -0.79 16.69
C GLY A 133 35.62 -0.09 18.05
N ILE A 134 35.23 1.18 17.99
CA ILE A 134 34.97 2.01 19.18
C ILE A 134 33.72 1.50 19.90
N SER A 135 33.88 0.88 21.08
CA SER A 135 32.76 0.49 21.96
C SER A 135 32.19 1.69 22.73
N VAL A 136 30.87 1.88 22.66
CA VAL A 136 30.12 2.92 23.40
C VAL A 136 30.03 2.61 24.91
N GLU A 137 30.33 1.37 25.32
CA GLU A 137 30.31 0.94 26.73
C GLU A 137 31.51 1.45 27.54
N ARG A 138 32.57 1.91 26.87
CA ARG A 138 33.77 2.45 27.54
C ARG A 138 33.65 3.97 27.67
N PRO A 139 33.77 4.54 28.88
CA PRO A 139 33.69 5.99 29.10
C PRO A 139 34.61 6.81 28.19
N GLU A 140 35.80 6.30 27.93
CA GLU A 140 36.86 7.03 27.21
C GLU A 140 36.59 7.05 25.71
N HIS A 141 35.96 6.00 25.19
CA HIS A 141 35.50 5.94 23.81
C HIS A 141 34.33 6.90 23.59
N LEU A 142 33.39 6.95 24.54
CA LEU A 142 32.25 7.86 24.50
C LEU A 142 32.72 9.32 24.60
N ALA A 143 33.67 9.60 25.50
CA ALA A 143 34.33 10.89 25.64
C ALA A 143 35.06 11.31 24.36
N PHE A 144 35.78 10.39 23.72
CA PHE A 144 36.43 10.65 22.44
C PHE A 144 35.41 10.98 21.33
N LEU A 145 34.35 10.18 21.19
CA LEU A 145 33.28 10.43 20.22
C LEU A 145 32.58 11.78 20.47
N ALA A 146 32.42 12.16 21.74
CA ALA A 146 31.86 13.46 22.12
C ALA A 146 32.71 14.62 21.59
N VAL A 147 34.04 14.59 21.80
CA VAL A 147 34.90 15.76 21.50
C VAL A 147 35.56 15.74 20.12
N MET A 148 35.64 14.59 19.44
CA MET A 148 36.32 14.49 18.13
C MET A 148 35.73 15.44 17.08
N GLY A 149 34.42 15.66 17.12
CA GLY A 149 33.69 16.51 16.18
C GLY A 149 34.17 17.96 16.22
N PRO A 150 34.02 18.67 17.36
CA PRO A 150 34.53 20.03 17.52
C PRO A 150 36.04 20.18 17.26
N LEU A 151 36.84 19.19 17.62
CA LEU A 151 38.29 19.20 17.41
C LEU A 151 38.65 19.15 15.92
N ALA A 152 38.00 18.27 15.17
CA ALA A 152 38.21 18.15 13.73
C ALA A 152 37.58 19.32 12.96
N TYR A 153 36.47 19.87 13.44
CA TYR A 153 35.72 20.95 12.78
C TYR A 153 36.56 22.20 12.51
N ASN A 154 37.46 22.56 13.44
CA ASN A 154 38.30 23.76 13.33
C ASN A 154 39.70 23.49 12.72
N THR A 155 39.97 22.28 12.26
CA THR A 155 41.32 21.89 11.79
C THR A 155 41.30 21.58 10.30
N ASP A 156 41.70 22.54 9.46
CA ASP A 156 41.76 22.37 7.99
C ASP A 156 42.66 21.20 7.57
N ASP A 157 43.79 21.02 8.28
CA ASP A 157 44.76 19.95 8.03
C ASP A 157 44.17 18.54 8.21
N PHE A 158 43.17 18.38 9.08
CA PHE A 158 42.51 17.08 9.31
C PHE A 158 41.78 16.61 8.05
N PHE A 159 40.95 17.48 7.46
CA PHE A 159 40.19 17.17 6.26
C PHE A 159 41.10 17.05 5.04
N GLN A 160 42.08 17.96 4.89
CA GLN A 160 43.03 17.89 3.78
C GLN A 160 43.79 16.57 3.79
N ARG A 161 44.21 16.07 4.97
CA ARG A 161 44.87 14.77 5.07
C ARG A 161 43.92 13.59 4.85
N MET A 162 42.67 13.67 5.31
CA MET A 162 41.64 12.66 5.01
C MET A 162 41.33 12.55 3.51
N GLU A 163 41.35 13.67 2.78
CA GLU A 163 41.10 13.71 1.34
C GLU A 163 42.34 13.29 0.52
N THR A 164 43.51 13.84 0.83
CA THR A 164 44.73 13.61 0.03
C THR A 164 45.30 12.19 0.21
N GLY A 165 45.02 11.56 1.34
CA GLY A 165 45.49 10.20 1.65
C GLY A 165 44.58 9.07 1.16
N GLY A 166 43.45 9.36 0.50
CA GLY A 166 42.47 8.35 0.08
C GLY A 166 41.63 7.77 1.24
N TYR A 167 41.90 8.20 2.48
CA TYR A 167 41.24 7.72 3.69
C TYR A 167 39.72 7.92 3.63
N ARG A 168 39.24 9.04 3.11
CA ARG A 168 37.80 9.28 2.93
C ARG A 168 37.12 8.16 2.13
N GLU A 169 37.70 7.75 1.01
CA GLU A 169 37.16 6.65 0.20
C GLU A 169 37.24 5.32 0.95
N GLU A 170 38.37 5.06 1.62
CA GLU A 170 38.57 3.84 2.39
C GLU A 170 37.57 3.71 3.55
N LEU A 171 37.30 4.79 4.30
CA LEU A 171 36.33 4.82 5.40
C LEU A 171 34.90 4.61 4.90
N ILE A 172 34.53 5.25 3.78
CA ILE A 172 33.23 5.05 3.14
C ILE A 172 33.08 3.60 2.66
N ARG A 173 34.13 3.06 2.02
CA ARG A 173 34.17 1.70 1.50
C ARG A 173 34.09 0.68 2.63
N SER A 174 34.88 0.81 3.69
CA SER A 174 34.86 -0.07 4.84
C SER A 174 33.51 0.01 5.56
N GLY A 175 32.97 1.22 5.71
CA GLY A 175 31.70 1.47 6.39
C GLY A 175 30.51 0.81 5.69
N ILE A 176 30.38 1.05 4.39
CA ILE A 176 29.36 0.38 3.57
C ILE A 176 29.57 -1.13 3.61
N THR A 177 30.80 -1.61 3.37
CA THR A 177 31.09 -3.05 3.31
C THR A 177 30.70 -3.75 4.60
N ARG A 178 31.15 -3.26 5.76
CA ARG A 178 30.81 -3.85 7.07
C ARG A 178 29.31 -3.80 7.36
N ARG A 179 28.60 -2.74 6.94
CA ARG A 179 27.14 -2.66 7.10
C ARG A 179 26.43 -3.75 6.29
N PHE A 180 26.84 -3.94 5.03
CA PHE A 180 26.26 -4.99 4.19
C PHE A 180 26.67 -6.41 4.65
N GLU A 181 27.89 -6.57 5.16
CA GLU A 181 28.38 -7.86 5.69
C GLU A 181 27.69 -8.24 7.02
N SER A 182 27.51 -7.30 7.95
CA SER A 182 26.79 -7.55 9.21
C SER A 182 25.32 -7.91 8.97
N GLN A 183 24.71 -7.36 7.92
CA GLN A 183 23.33 -7.67 7.53
C GLN A 183 23.22 -8.83 6.53
N PHE A 184 24.34 -9.40 6.09
CA PHE A 184 24.36 -10.38 5.00
C PHE A 184 23.46 -11.60 5.28
N ALA A 185 23.54 -12.16 6.49
CA ALA A 185 22.73 -13.31 6.88
C ALA A 185 21.22 -13.01 6.81
N ARG A 186 20.81 -11.81 7.22
CA ARG A 186 19.41 -11.35 7.14
C ARG A 186 18.98 -11.19 5.68
N ASN A 187 19.82 -10.53 4.88
CA ASN A 187 19.58 -10.28 3.46
C ASN A 187 19.49 -11.59 2.66
N TYR A 188 20.36 -12.57 2.95
CA TYR A 188 20.30 -13.89 2.33
C TYR A 188 19.09 -14.70 2.79
N SER A 189 18.69 -14.61 4.06
CA SER A 189 17.46 -15.25 4.57
C SER A 189 16.19 -14.71 3.88
N GLN A 190 16.14 -13.39 3.64
CA GLN A 190 15.07 -12.77 2.86
C GLN A 190 15.09 -13.24 1.40
N TYR A 191 16.27 -13.33 0.79
CA TYR A 191 16.45 -13.94 -0.53
C TYR A 191 15.93 -15.39 -0.57
N ASP A 192 16.28 -16.24 0.40
CA ASP A 192 15.82 -17.63 0.46
C ASP A 192 14.30 -17.74 0.63
N THR A 193 13.71 -16.84 1.42
CA THR A 193 12.26 -16.72 1.57
C THR A 193 11.60 -16.38 0.23
N ASN A 194 12.13 -15.39 -0.48
CA ASN A 194 11.65 -15.01 -1.80
C ASN A 194 11.76 -16.14 -2.83
N ARG A 195 12.83 -16.95 -2.79
CA ARG A 195 12.95 -18.14 -3.65
C ARG A 195 11.82 -19.14 -3.40
N LYS A 196 11.49 -19.40 -2.15
CA LYS A 196 10.39 -20.32 -1.78
C LYS A 196 9.05 -19.78 -2.26
N LEU A 197 8.78 -18.49 -2.02
CA LEU A 197 7.56 -17.83 -2.48
C LEU A 197 7.40 -17.88 -4.01
N VAL A 198 8.48 -17.67 -4.77
CA VAL A 198 8.41 -17.76 -6.24
C VAL A 198 8.17 -19.19 -6.72
N ARG A 199 8.78 -20.18 -6.06
CA ARG A 199 8.50 -21.60 -6.37
C ARG A 199 7.04 -21.95 -6.07
N GLU A 200 6.50 -21.47 -4.96
CA GLU A 200 5.10 -21.64 -4.61
C GLU A 200 4.18 -20.95 -5.63
N ALA A 201 4.45 -19.69 -5.97
CA ALA A 201 3.72 -18.96 -7.01
C ALA A 201 3.75 -19.68 -8.37
N TYR A 202 4.86 -20.33 -8.72
CA TYR A 202 4.93 -21.17 -9.92
C TYR A 202 4.04 -22.41 -9.83
N GLN A 203 3.89 -23.03 -8.65
CA GLN A 203 2.92 -24.13 -8.48
C GLN A 203 1.48 -23.65 -8.67
N HIS A 204 1.14 -22.43 -8.20
CA HIS A 204 -0.16 -21.82 -8.48
C HIS A 204 -0.37 -21.57 -9.98
N TYR A 205 0.67 -21.11 -10.68
CA TYR A 205 0.64 -20.96 -12.14
C TYR A 205 0.38 -22.30 -12.85
N LEU A 206 1.07 -23.37 -12.46
CA LEU A 206 0.86 -24.71 -13.03
C LEU A 206 -0.55 -25.26 -12.76
N ARG A 207 -1.12 -24.99 -11.57
CA ARG A 207 -2.51 -25.33 -11.26
C ARG A 207 -3.50 -24.58 -12.16
N ALA A 208 -3.25 -23.30 -12.43
CA ALA A 208 -4.04 -22.52 -13.37
C ALA A 208 -3.98 -23.12 -14.78
N GLU A 209 -2.80 -23.55 -15.23
CA GLU A 209 -2.64 -24.24 -16.52
C GLU A 209 -3.38 -25.57 -16.58
N ASP A 210 -3.28 -26.39 -15.53
CA ASP A 210 -4.00 -27.67 -15.45
C ASP A 210 -5.52 -27.46 -15.45
N GLN A 211 -6.02 -26.45 -14.73
CA GLN A 211 -7.43 -26.10 -14.74
C GLN A 211 -7.90 -25.69 -16.14
N LEU A 212 -7.10 -24.90 -16.87
CA LEU A 212 -7.40 -24.53 -18.25
C LEU A 212 -7.40 -25.75 -19.17
N GLN A 213 -6.37 -26.60 -19.08
CA GLN A 213 -6.24 -27.81 -19.88
C GLN A 213 -7.41 -28.77 -19.63
N SER A 214 -7.83 -28.92 -18.36
CA SER A 214 -9.00 -29.70 -17.97
C SER A 214 -10.29 -29.13 -18.57
N ARG A 215 -10.50 -27.80 -18.55
CA ARG A 215 -11.66 -27.18 -19.22
C ARG A 215 -11.66 -27.41 -20.73
N GLN A 216 -10.50 -27.33 -21.38
CA GLN A 216 -10.36 -27.57 -22.81
C GLN A 216 -10.56 -29.05 -23.18
N ALA A 217 -10.05 -29.98 -22.36
CA ALA A 217 -10.25 -31.42 -22.53
C ALA A 217 -11.73 -31.81 -22.34
N ASN A 218 -12.41 -31.17 -21.40
CA ASN A 218 -13.84 -31.40 -21.11
C ASN A 218 -14.79 -30.63 -22.04
N ALA A 219 -14.29 -29.80 -22.96
CA ALA A 219 -15.11 -29.02 -23.88
C ALA A 219 -16.06 -29.92 -24.70
N ARG A 220 -15.58 -31.08 -25.15
CA ARG A 220 -16.38 -32.04 -25.91
C ARG A 220 -17.49 -32.67 -25.07
N SER A 221 -17.20 -33.08 -23.82
CA SER A 221 -18.23 -33.63 -22.93
C SER A 221 -19.25 -32.56 -22.53
N GLN A 222 -18.82 -31.31 -22.36
CA GLN A 222 -19.72 -30.19 -22.07
C GLN A 222 -20.63 -29.88 -23.27
N ALA A 223 -20.10 -29.88 -24.49
CA ALA A 223 -20.91 -29.76 -25.71
C ALA A 223 -21.95 -30.87 -25.80
N GLN A 224 -21.58 -32.12 -25.46
CA GLN A 224 -22.53 -33.23 -25.42
C GLN A 224 -23.66 -33.01 -24.40
N GLN A 225 -23.33 -32.49 -23.21
CA GLN A 225 -24.33 -32.22 -22.17
C GLN A 225 -25.31 -31.15 -22.63
N ILE A 226 -24.82 -30.06 -23.23
CA ILE A 226 -25.68 -29.00 -23.79
C ILE A 226 -26.58 -29.56 -24.90
N TRP A 227 -26.03 -30.38 -25.80
CA TRP A 227 -26.82 -31.08 -26.81
C TRP A 227 -27.96 -31.91 -26.21
N ASN A 228 -27.63 -32.72 -25.20
CA ASN A 228 -28.60 -33.59 -24.54
C ASN A 228 -29.67 -32.79 -23.81
N ASP A 229 -29.31 -31.69 -23.14
CA ASP A 229 -30.24 -30.81 -22.44
C ASP A 229 -31.23 -30.15 -23.42
N VAL A 230 -30.71 -29.53 -24.50
CA VAL A 230 -31.55 -28.88 -25.52
C VAL A 230 -32.47 -29.89 -26.21
N ASN A 231 -31.99 -31.10 -26.52
CA ASN A 231 -32.86 -32.14 -27.08
C ASN A 231 -33.84 -32.72 -26.05
N GLY A 232 -33.46 -32.78 -24.78
CA GLY A 232 -34.35 -33.21 -23.70
C GLY A 232 -35.55 -32.27 -23.58
N GLN A 233 -35.30 -30.97 -23.58
CA GLN A 233 -36.34 -29.93 -23.55
C GLN A 233 -37.27 -30.02 -24.77
N LEU A 234 -36.74 -30.39 -25.94
CA LEU A 234 -37.53 -30.50 -27.17
C LEU A 234 -38.68 -31.51 -27.06
N SER A 235 -38.50 -32.59 -26.30
CA SER A 235 -39.55 -33.58 -26.04
C SER A 235 -40.75 -32.97 -25.29
N GLY A 236 -40.48 -32.06 -24.34
CA GLY A 236 -41.51 -31.31 -23.63
C GLY A 236 -42.27 -30.37 -24.56
N ILE A 237 -41.56 -29.61 -25.38
CA ILE A 237 -42.17 -28.68 -26.35
C ILE A 237 -43.03 -29.45 -27.38
N TRP A 238 -42.57 -30.63 -27.82
CA TRP A 238 -43.37 -31.49 -28.68
C TRP A 238 -44.68 -31.93 -28.00
N HIS A 239 -44.62 -32.34 -26.73
CA HIS A 239 -45.80 -32.70 -25.97
C HIS A 239 -46.78 -31.53 -25.82
N GLU A 240 -46.27 -30.34 -25.45
CA GLU A 240 -47.08 -29.11 -25.37
C GLU A 240 -47.72 -28.78 -26.72
N TYR A 241 -46.96 -28.85 -27.81
CA TYR A 241 -47.49 -28.66 -29.16
C TYR A 241 -48.63 -29.64 -29.47
N GLN A 242 -48.48 -30.93 -29.15
CA GLN A 242 -49.53 -31.92 -29.38
C GLN A 242 -50.81 -31.63 -28.60
N VAL A 243 -50.68 -31.17 -27.35
CA VAL A 243 -51.82 -30.78 -26.51
C VAL A 243 -52.52 -29.57 -27.14
N HIS A 244 -51.76 -28.56 -27.57
CA HIS A 244 -52.30 -27.38 -28.22
C HIS A 244 -52.93 -27.68 -29.57
N ASP A 245 -52.33 -28.53 -30.41
CA ASP A 245 -52.90 -28.93 -31.70
C ASP A 245 -54.23 -29.70 -31.53
N ARG A 246 -54.34 -30.56 -30.51
CA ARG A 246 -55.61 -31.23 -30.17
C ARG A 246 -56.66 -30.26 -29.68
N ALA A 247 -56.29 -29.35 -28.77
CA ALA A 247 -57.20 -28.34 -28.25
C ALA A 247 -57.71 -27.43 -29.38
N TYR A 248 -56.82 -27.04 -30.29
CA TYR A 248 -57.13 -26.24 -31.46
C TYR A 248 -58.14 -26.92 -32.39
N LYS A 249 -57.98 -28.21 -32.67
CA LYS A 249 -58.94 -29.00 -33.47
C LYS A 249 -60.29 -29.15 -32.78
N LEU A 250 -60.30 -29.41 -31.46
CA LEU A 250 -61.54 -29.49 -30.68
C LEU A 250 -62.29 -28.15 -30.63
N GLU A 251 -61.55 -27.05 -30.47
CA GLU A 251 -62.09 -25.70 -30.51
C GLU A 251 -62.68 -25.39 -31.90
N ALA A 252 -61.97 -25.73 -32.97
CA ALA A 252 -62.46 -25.59 -34.34
C ALA A 252 -63.74 -26.39 -34.58
N ALA A 253 -63.83 -27.64 -34.11
CA ALA A 253 -65.03 -28.46 -34.21
C ALA A 253 -66.22 -27.86 -33.44
N SER A 254 -65.96 -27.27 -32.27
CA SER A 254 -66.95 -26.56 -31.46
C SER A 254 -67.43 -25.27 -32.14
N ILE A 255 -66.51 -24.48 -32.69
CA ILE A 255 -66.82 -23.28 -33.46
C ILE A 255 -67.61 -23.65 -34.72
N ALA A 256 -67.21 -24.69 -35.45
CA ALA A 256 -67.92 -25.18 -36.63
C ALA A 256 -69.36 -25.58 -36.30
N ALA A 257 -69.60 -26.26 -35.17
CA ALA A 257 -70.95 -26.59 -34.72
C ALA A 257 -71.79 -25.34 -34.41
N LYS A 258 -71.20 -24.33 -33.74
CA LYS A 258 -71.87 -23.04 -33.47
C LYS A 258 -72.15 -22.28 -34.77
N LEU A 259 -71.22 -22.25 -35.71
CA LEU A 259 -71.39 -21.63 -37.03
C LEU A 259 -72.52 -22.30 -37.80
N HIS A 260 -72.56 -23.63 -37.80
CA HIS A 260 -73.64 -24.40 -38.43
C HIS A 260 -74.99 -23.96 -37.87
N GLN A 261 -75.13 -23.91 -36.54
CA GLN A 261 -76.36 -23.45 -35.87
C GLN A 261 -76.71 -21.99 -36.20
N VAL A 262 -75.72 -21.08 -36.18
CA VAL A 262 -75.92 -19.66 -36.47
C VAL A 262 -76.40 -19.48 -37.92
N ILE A 263 -75.72 -20.11 -38.88
CA ILE A 263 -76.07 -20.02 -40.30
C ILE A 263 -77.46 -20.63 -40.52
N GLU A 264 -77.73 -21.84 -40.03
CA GLU A 264 -79.02 -22.52 -40.22
C GLU A 264 -80.19 -21.71 -39.64
N THR A 265 -80.06 -21.22 -38.41
CA THR A 265 -81.14 -20.48 -37.72
C THR A 265 -81.40 -19.10 -38.33
N ARG A 266 -80.36 -18.42 -38.81
CA ARG A 266 -80.45 -17.03 -39.32
C ARG A 266 -80.64 -16.97 -40.84
N MET A 267 -80.29 -18.02 -41.58
CA MET A 267 -80.43 -18.06 -43.04
C MET A 267 -81.90 -18.16 -43.47
N ALA A 268 -82.74 -18.94 -42.78
CA ALA A 268 -84.17 -19.04 -43.14
C ALA A 268 -84.94 -17.70 -43.03
N PRO A 269 -84.75 -16.85 -41.99
CA PRO A 269 -85.26 -15.47 -42.00
C PRO A 269 -84.73 -14.60 -43.14
N VAL A 270 -83.43 -14.70 -43.45
CA VAL A 270 -82.79 -13.95 -44.55
C VAL A 270 -83.41 -14.36 -45.89
N ASN A 271 -83.53 -15.65 -46.19
CA ASN A 271 -84.12 -16.17 -47.43
C ASN A 271 -85.60 -15.78 -47.56
N ARG A 272 -86.41 -15.99 -46.50
CA ARG A 272 -87.83 -15.57 -46.48
C ARG A 272 -88.02 -14.06 -46.65
N CYS A 273 -87.04 -13.25 -46.24
CA CYS A 273 -87.07 -11.81 -46.43
C CYS A 273 -86.88 -11.44 -47.91
N TYR A 274 -85.96 -12.12 -48.60
CA TYR A 274 -85.69 -11.90 -50.03
C TYR A 274 -86.79 -12.47 -50.96
N GLU A 275 -87.42 -13.59 -50.58
CA GLU A 275 -88.55 -14.19 -51.32
C GLU A 275 -89.80 -13.30 -51.35
N ARG A 276 -90.03 -12.51 -50.29
CA ARG A 276 -91.16 -11.56 -50.22
C ARG A 276 -90.80 -10.27 -50.95
N HIS A 277 -91.01 -10.24 -52.27
CA HIS A 277 -90.80 -9.09 -53.14
C HIS A 277 -91.66 -7.87 -52.74
N SER A 278 -91.10 -7.00 -51.89
CA SER A 278 -91.68 -5.72 -51.47
C SER A 278 -90.56 -4.68 -51.40
N ASP A 279 -90.79 -3.49 -51.98
CA ASP A 279 -89.79 -2.42 -52.08
C ASP A 279 -89.28 -1.92 -50.71
N ASN A 280 -90.02 -2.17 -49.63
CA ASN A 280 -89.60 -1.85 -48.24
C ASN A 280 -88.88 -3.01 -47.52
N ALA A 281 -88.72 -4.18 -48.17
CA ALA A 281 -88.05 -5.33 -47.58
C ALA A 281 -86.52 -5.18 -47.59
N HIS A 282 -85.94 -4.44 -48.54
CA HIS A 282 -84.49 -4.44 -48.78
C HIS A 282 -83.65 -3.98 -47.57
N ALA A 283 -84.01 -2.87 -46.92
CA ALA A 283 -83.30 -2.37 -45.73
C ALA A 283 -83.41 -3.32 -44.53
N ARG A 284 -84.55 -3.99 -44.37
CA ARG A 284 -84.78 -4.98 -43.29
C ARG A 284 -83.99 -6.27 -43.55
N CYS A 285 -83.92 -6.72 -44.81
CA CYS A 285 -83.13 -7.89 -45.18
C CYS A 285 -81.61 -7.61 -45.06
N GLN A 286 -81.16 -6.39 -45.35
CA GLN A 286 -79.77 -5.99 -45.08
C GLN A 286 -79.44 -6.03 -43.59
N GLY A 287 -80.37 -5.62 -42.71
CA GLY A 287 -80.22 -5.76 -41.26
C GLY A 287 -80.06 -7.21 -40.81
N GLU A 288 -80.91 -8.13 -41.30
CA GLU A 288 -80.80 -9.56 -40.99
C GLU A 288 -79.51 -10.19 -41.53
N ARG A 289 -79.07 -9.81 -42.74
CA ARG A 289 -77.77 -10.21 -43.30
C ARG A 289 -76.61 -9.70 -42.44
N HIS A 290 -76.68 -8.45 -41.99
CA HIS A 290 -75.67 -7.87 -41.11
C HIS A 290 -75.62 -8.62 -39.76
N HIS A 291 -76.77 -9.01 -39.19
CA HIS A 291 -76.81 -9.83 -37.98
C HIS A 291 -76.24 -11.24 -38.19
N LEU A 292 -76.47 -11.87 -39.35
CA LEU A 292 -75.86 -13.14 -39.70
C LEU A 292 -74.33 -13.03 -39.80
N LEU A 293 -73.83 -12.04 -40.55
CA LEU A 293 -72.39 -11.82 -40.72
C LEU A 293 -71.71 -11.44 -39.40
N ASN A 294 -72.35 -10.61 -38.56
CA ASN A 294 -71.84 -10.31 -37.23
C ASN A 294 -71.78 -11.56 -36.34
N GLY A 295 -72.75 -12.47 -36.43
CA GLY A 295 -72.73 -13.74 -35.70
C GLY A 295 -71.59 -14.66 -36.15
N ILE A 296 -71.24 -14.64 -37.44
CA ILE A 296 -70.10 -15.37 -38.00
C ILE A 296 -68.77 -14.74 -37.56
N ASN A 297 -68.64 -13.41 -37.68
CA ASN A 297 -67.43 -12.66 -37.32
C ASN A 297 -67.13 -12.70 -35.81
N GLN A 298 -68.11 -13.01 -34.96
CA GLN A 298 -67.89 -13.26 -33.53
C GLN A 298 -67.26 -14.63 -33.24
N LEU A 299 -67.33 -15.57 -34.19
CA LEU A 299 -66.93 -16.96 -34.00
C LEU A 299 -65.63 -17.32 -34.73
N VAL A 300 -65.26 -16.60 -35.79
CA VAL A 300 -64.06 -16.85 -36.59
C VAL A 300 -63.25 -15.58 -36.73
N HIS A 301 -61.92 -15.71 -36.76
CA HIS A 301 -61.06 -14.56 -36.96
C HIS A 301 -61.07 -14.09 -38.42
N GLY A 302 -61.04 -12.77 -38.62
CA GLY A 302 -61.22 -12.12 -39.93
C GLY A 302 -62.68 -11.75 -40.20
N GLU A 303 -62.93 -11.08 -41.33
CA GLU A 303 -64.29 -10.81 -41.83
C GLU A 303 -64.61 -11.74 -43.01
N PRO A 304 -64.72 -13.07 -42.80
CA PRO A 304 -64.97 -14.00 -43.89
C PRO A 304 -66.38 -13.80 -44.43
N GLY A 305 -66.50 -13.61 -45.75
CA GLY A 305 -67.79 -13.61 -46.43
C GLY A 305 -68.54 -14.94 -46.25
N LEU A 306 -69.87 -14.90 -46.32
CA LEU A 306 -70.75 -16.07 -46.13
C LEU A 306 -70.40 -17.25 -47.05
N GLY A 307 -69.90 -16.96 -48.26
CA GLY A 307 -69.47 -17.99 -49.23
C GLY A 307 -68.38 -18.92 -48.71
N ASN A 308 -67.57 -18.49 -47.73
CA ASN A 308 -66.56 -19.35 -47.10
C ASN A 308 -67.17 -20.53 -46.32
N PHE A 309 -68.45 -20.47 -45.98
CA PHE A 309 -69.15 -21.46 -45.16
C PHE A 309 -70.20 -22.25 -45.95
N CYS A 310 -70.21 -22.10 -47.28
CA CYS A 310 -71.09 -22.79 -48.19
C CYS A 310 -70.30 -23.82 -49.01
N GLN A 311 -70.79 -25.05 -49.05
CA GLN A 311 -70.12 -26.16 -49.73
C GLN A 311 -70.80 -26.43 -51.08
N GLU A 312 -70.06 -26.45 -52.18
CA GLU A 312 -70.60 -26.83 -53.49
C GLU A 312 -70.99 -28.31 -53.51
N VAL A 313 -72.18 -28.62 -54.04
CA VAL A 313 -72.70 -29.99 -54.15
C VAL A 313 -72.65 -30.43 -55.61
N GLU A 314 -71.79 -31.39 -55.93
CA GLU A 314 -71.76 -31.99 -57.28
C GLU A 314 -73.05 -32.78 -57.53
N ARG A 315 -73.91 -32.29 -58.43
CA ARG A 315 -74.98 -33.08 -59.06
C ARG A 315 -74.63 -33.46 -60.50
N GLY A 316 -74.98 -34.69 -60.87
CA GLY A 316 -74.81 -35.25 -62.21
C GLY A 316 -75.44 -34.40 -63.33
N PHE A 317 -74.81 -34.49 -64.49
CA PHE A 317 -74.99 -33.69 -65.72
C PHE A 317 -76.44 -33.33 -66.15
N TRP A 318 -77.46 -34.12 -65.80
CA TRP A 318 -78.81 -33.99 -66.39
C TRP A 318 -79.75 -32.93 -65.78
N GLN A 319 -79.36 -32.24 -64.70
CA GLN A 319 -80.20 -31.20 -64.08
C GLN A 319 -79.77 -29.75 -64.42
N ARG A 320 -78.78 -29.56 -65.30
CA ARG A 320 -78.11 -28.26 -65.53
C ARG A 320 -78.74 -27.35 -66.61
N VAL A 321 -79.90 -27.66 -67.18
CA VAL A 321 -80.34 -27.01 -68.44
C VAL A 321 -81.55 -26.06 -68.32
N THR A 322 -82.31 -25.98 -67.22
CA THR A 322 -83.62 -25.27 -67.30
C THR A 322 -83.77 -23.89 -66.67
N GLU A 323 -82.85 -23.32 -65.88
CA GLU A 323 -83.11 -21.99 -65.31
C GLU A 323 -81.89 -21.07 -65.33
N GLY A 324 -81.92 -20.12 -66.26
CA GLY A 324 -81.07 -18.95 -66.26
C GLY A 324 -81.90 -17.73 -66.66
N ILE A 325 -81.70 -16.64 -65.93
CA ILE A 325 -81.71 -15.22 -66.35
C ILE A 325 -82.44 -14.30 -65.35
N MET A 326 -81.68 -13.30 -64.87
CA MET A 326 -82.00 -12.04 -64.16
C MET A 326 -81.88 -12.03 -62.62
N THR A 327 -80.76 -11.51 -62.11
CA THR A 327 -80.71 -10.39 -61.14
C THR A 327 -79.26 -9.97 -60.86
N MET A 328 -78.92 -8.72 -61.17
CA MET A 328 -77.67 -8.07 -60.78
C MET A 328 -77.72 -7.75 -59.28
N GLY A 329 -76.72 -8.19 -58.51
CA GLY A 329 -76.48 -7.78 -57.11
C GLY A 329 -76.72 -8.82 -56.01
N LEU A 330 -77.15 -10.04 -56.34
CA LEU A 330 -77.47 -11.12 -55.39
C LEU A 330 -76.63 -12.39 -55.59
N SER A 331 -75.45 -12.31 -56.23
CA SER A 331 -74.72 -13.51 -56.69
C SER A 331 -74.23 -14.47 -55.59
N GLU A 332 -74.01 -14.03 -54.36
CA GLU A 332 -73.63 -14.96 -53.27
C GLU A 332 -74.82 -15.73 -52.66
N LEU A 333 -76.03 -15.16 -52.71
CA LEU A 333 -77.24 -15.83 -52.20
C LEU A 333 -77.99 -16.54 -53.34
N ALA A 334 -78.01 -15.99 -54.55
CA ALA A 334 -78.63 -16.61 -55.71
C ALA A 334 -77.80 -17.77 -56.30
N ASN A 335 -76.46 -17.77 -56.17
CA ASN A 335 -75.68 -18.98 -56.50
C ASN A 335 -75.86 -20.10 -55.46
N ALA A 336 -76.36 -19.79 -54.26
CA ALA A 336 -76.66 -20.78 -53.24
C ALA A 336 -77.98 -21.52 -53.50
N GLU A 337 -78.89 -20.99 -54.32
CA GLU A 337 -80.14 -21.67 -54.67
C GLU A 337 -79.98 -22.75 -55.76
N GLY A 338 -78.87 -22.76 -56.49
CA GLY A 338 -78.62 -23.77 -57.52
C GLY A 338 -77.78 -24.97 -57.05
N ASN A 339 -76.60 -24.71 -56.45
CA ASN A 339 -75.55 -25.74 -56.35
C ASN A 339 -74.71 -25.71 -55.07
N ALA A 340 -75.04 -24.91 -54.04
CA ALA A 340 -74.27 -24.88 -52.80
C ALA A 340 -75.15 -25.16 -51.57
N ARG A 341 -74.66 -26.01 -50.67
CA ARG A 341 -75.26 -26.30 -49.37
C ARG A 341 -74.74 -25.28 -48.37
N CYS A 342 -75.65 -24.46 -47.84
CA CYS A 342 -75.34 -23.50 -46.78
C CYS A 342 -76.25 -23.75 -45.55
N PRO A 343 -75.69 -23.92 -44.34
CA PRO A 343 -74.26 -24.14 -44.09
C PRO A 343 -73.76 -25.42 -44.78
N GLY A 344 -72.46 -25.46 -45.11
CA GLY A 344 -71.79 -26.70 -45.52
C GLY A 344 -71.90 -27.79 -44.45
N ASP A 345 -71.50 -29.01 -44.79
CA ASP A 345 -71.43 -30.07 -43.79
C ASP A 345 -70.45 -29.73 -42.64
N LYS A 346 -70.55 -30.48 -41.53
CA LYS A 346 -69.77 -30.18 -40.32
C LYS A 346 -68.26 -30.27 -40.57
N ASP A 347 -67.82 -31.23 -41.36
CA ASP A 347 -66.41 -31.48 -41.64
C ASP A 347 -65.82 -30.37 -42.53
N PHE A 348 -66.59 -29.89 -43.50
CA PHE A 348 -66.26 -28.72 -44.33
C PHE A 348 -66.11 -27.45 -43.48
N LEU A 349 -67.05 -27.19 -42.58
CA LEU A 349 -66.99 -26.03 -41.69
C LEU A 349 -65.79 -26.11 -40.72
N GLU A 350 -65.51 -27.29 -40.17
CA GLU A 350 -64.34 -27.50 -39.30
C GLU A 350 -63.03 -27.23 -40.04
N ALA A 351 -62.87 -27.77 -41.26
CA ALA A 351 -61.71 -27.51 -42.10
C ALA A 351 -61.54 -26.02 -42.40
N ARG A 352 -62.63 -25.29 -42.68
CA ARG A 352 -62.56 -23.85 -42.94
C ARG A 352 -62.19 -23.04 -41.71
N VAL A 353 -62.71 -23.40 -40.53
CA VAL A 353 -62.36 -22.74 -39.27
C VAL A 353 -60.88 -22.94 -38.93
N LEU A 354 -60.35 -24.14 -39.17
CA LEU A 354 -58.92 -24.42 -39.02
C LEU A 354 -58.07 -23.55 -39.95
N GLU A 355 -58.45 -23.44 -41.22
CA GLU A 355 -57.71 -22.62 -42.18
C GLU A 355 -57.72 -21.12 -41.81
N LEU A 356 -58.89 -20.58 -41.45
CA LEU A 356 -59.03 -19.15 -41.13
C LEU A 356 -58.32 -18.75 -39.84
N ASN A 357 -58.10 -19.68 -38.92
CA ASN A 357 -57.43 -19.45 -37.64
C ASN A 357 -55.97 -19.94 -37.63
N GLU A 358 -55.40 -20.39 -38.75
CA GLU A 358 -54.07 -20.99 -38.80
C GLU A 358 -52.98 -20.00 -38.34
N ASP A 359 -53.03 -18.77 -38.84
CA ASP A 359 -52.06 -17.71 -38.50
C ASP A 359 -52.05 -17.40 -36.99
N LEU A 360 -53.22 -17.41 -36.35
CA LEU A 360 -53.32 -17.21 -34.91
C LEU A 360 -52.66 -18.34 -34.13
N PHE A 361 -52.82 -19.58 -34.60
CA PHE A 361 -52.18 -20.73 -33.98
C PHE A 361 -50.66 -20.64 -34.09
N VAL A 362 -50.14 -20.33 -35.29
CA VAL A 362 -48.71 -20.16 -35.54
C VAL A 362 -48.11 -19.06 -34.66
N GLN A 363 -48.79 -17.92 -34.52
CA GLN A 363 -48.35 -16.81 -33.67
C GLN A 363 -48.33 -17.16 -32.18
N ARG A 364 -49.30 -17.95 -31.70
CA ARG A 364 -49.44 -18.30 -30.27
C ARG A 364 -48.57 -19.49 -29.86
N HIS A 365 -48.24 -20.39 -30.77
CA HIS A 365 -47.63 -21.70 -30.45
C HIS A 365 -46.31 -21.92 -31.18
N PHE A 366 -45.31 -21.13 -30.77
CA PHE A 366 -43.89 -21.30 -31.11
C PHE A 366 -43.55 -21.26 -32.62
N GLY A 367 -44.44 -20.73 -33.47
CA GLY A 367 -44.21 -20.62 -34.91
C GLY A 367 -44.41 -21.92 -35.69
N HIS A 368 -45.06 -22.94 -35.11
CA HIS A 368 -45.37 -24.18 -35.80
C HIS A 368 -46.77 -24.13 -36.44
N PRO A 369 -46.92 -24.59 -37.71
CA PRO A 369 -48.26 -24.78 -38.27
C PRO A 369 -49.00 -25.90 -37.53
N PRO A 370 -50.35 -25.85 -37.48
CA PRO A 370 -51.14 -26.94 -36.93
C PRO A 370 -51.00 -28.21 -37.79
N GLY A 371 -51.32 -29.37 -37.20
CA GLY A 371 -51.39 -30.64 -37.93
C GLY A 371 -50.06 -31.34 -38.20
N LEU A 372 -48.96 -31.02 -37.50
CA LEU A 372 -47.74 -31.81 -37.58
C LEU A 372 -47.97 -33.19 -36.94
N THR A 373 -48.07 -34.22 -37.78
CA THR A 373 -48.44 -35.58 -37.36
C THR A 373 -47.28 -36.44 -36.87
N SER A 374 -46.04 -35.99 -37.07
CA SER A 374 -44.85 -36.75 -36.67
C SER A 374 -43.85 -35.86 -35.96
N GLN A 375 -43.23 -36.42 -34.93
CA GLN A 375 -42.16 -35.76 -34.17
C GLN A 375 -41.01 -35.34 -35.10
N SER A 376 -40.65 -36.15 -36.09
CA SER A 376 -39.62 -35.80 -37.07
C SER A 376 -39.96 -34.52 -37.86
N ARG A 377 -41.19 -34.35 -38.36
CA ARG A 377 -41.56 -33.11 -39.07
C ARG A 377 -41.52 -31.88 -38.17
N PHE A 378 -41.91 -32.04 -36.90
CA PHE A 378 -41.79 -30.98 -35.91
C PHE A 378 -40.32 -30.63 -35.67
N GLU A 379 -39.51 -31.63 -35.38
CA GLU A 379 -38.08 -31.53 -35.10
C GLU A 379 -37.27 -30.84 -36.20
N TYR A 380 -37.59 -31.09 -37.48
CA TYR A 380 -36.91 -30.48 -38.63
C TYR A 380 -37.59 -29.20 -39.14
N SER A 381 -38.60 -28.69 -38.43
CA SER A 381 -39.25 -27.43 -38.80
C SER A 381 -38.30 -26.23 -38.61
N ARG A 382 -38.53 -25.17 -39.40
CA ARG A 382 -37.74 -23.92 -39.29
C ARG A 382 -37.85 -23.29 -37.90
N ALA A 383 -39.04 -23.36 -37.30
CA ALA A 383 -39.31 -22.85 -35.96
C ALA A 383 -38.50 -23.60 -34.89
N THR A 384 -38.51 -24.95 -34.90
CA THR A 384 -37.71 -25.75 -33.95
C THR A 384 -36.22 -25.49 -34.13
N THR A 385 -35.75 -25.44 -35.38
CA THR A 385 -34.33 -25.19 -35.67
C THR A 385 -33.91 -23.79 -35.23
N ALA A 386 -34.78 -22.77 -35.38
CA ALA A 386 -34.53 -21.43 -34.86
C ALA A 386 -34.49 -21.40 -33.33
N TRP A 387 -35.42 -22.09 -32.67
CA TRP A 387 -35.44 -22.21 -31.21
C TRP A 387 -34.19 -22.94 -30.68
N MET A 388 -33.78 -24.05 -31.26
CA MET A 388 -32.56 -24.76 -30.84
C MET A 388 -31.32 -23.87 -30.99
N ARG A 389 -31.22 -23.12 -32.10
CA ARG A 389 -30.11 -22.16 -32.30
C ARG A 389 -30.10 -21.09 -31.22
N SER A 390 -31.24 -20.55 -30.80
CA SER A 390 -31.28 -19.56 -29.72
C SER A 390 -30.90 -20.17 -28.36
N GLN A 391 -31.25 -21.43 -28.10
CA GLN A 391 -30.76 -22.15 -26.92
C GLN A 391 -29.26 -22.35 -26.95
N PHE A 392 -28.69 -22.80 -28.07
CA PHE A 392 -27.23 -22.94 -28.16
C PHE A 392 -26.50 -21.59 -28.05
N GLN A 393 -27.08 -20.52 -28.59
CA GLN A 393 -26.56 -19.17 -28.46
C GLN A 393 -26.57 -18.68 -27.01
N SER A 394 -27.56 -19.05 -26.19
CA SER A 394 -27.60 -18.70 -24.76
C SER A 394 -26.45 -19.34 -23.97
N HIS A 395 -25.93 -20.49 -24.44
CA HIS A 395 -24.72 -21.13 -23.93
C HIS A 395 -23.41 -20.56 -24.54
N GLY A 396 -23.52 -19.58 -25.45
CA GLY A 396 -22.39 -18.97 -26.15
C GLY A 396 -21.91 -19.77 -27.37
N ILE A 397 -22.72 -20.69 -27.91
CA ILE A 397 -22.40 -21.48 -29.10
C ILE A 397 -23.12 -20.87 -30.30
N GLN A 398 -22.35 -20.35 -31.26
CA GLN A 398 -22.91 -19.78 -32.48
C GLN A 398 -23.11 -20.86 -33.54
N ILE A 399 -24.34 -20.99 -34.04
CA ILE A 399 -24.69 -21.96 -35.08
C ILE A 399 -25.21 -21.22 -36.32
N PRO A 400 -24.71 -21.55 -37.54
CA PRO A 400 -25.18 -20.96 -38.79
C PRO A 400 -26.70 -21.10 -38.99
N SER A 401 -27.30 -20.13 -39.68
CA SER A 401 -28.72 -20.18 -40.03
C SER A 401 -29.08 -21.30 -41.01
N SER A 402 -28.09 -21.80 -41.76
CA SER A 402 -28.21 -22.94 -42.66
C SER A 402 -28.11 -24.30 -41.96
N TRP A 403 -27.86 -24.33 -40.64
CA TRP A 403 -27.75 -25.58 -39.89
C TRP A 403 -29.06 -26.37 -39.89
N ASN A 404 -28.97 -27.65 -40.23
CA ASN A 404 -30.05 -28.59 -40.48
C ASN A 404 -30.12 -29.70 -39.40
N ARG A 405 -29.74 -29.38 -38.16
CA ARG A 405 -29.66 -30.32 -37.03
C ARG A 405 -28.59 -31.41 -37.13
N GLU A 406 -27.61 -31.27 -38.00
CA GLU A 406 -26.44 -32.15 -38.03
C GLU A 406 -25.64 -32.08 -36.71
N TYR A 407 -25.65 -33.19 -35.97
CA TYR A 407 -24.95 -33.34 -34.70
C TYR A 407 -23.42 -33.20 -34.85
N ALA A 408 -22.84 -33.72 -35.94
CA ALA A 408 -21.40 -33.62 -36.18
C ALA A 408 -20.93 -32.17 -36.41
N LEU A 409 -21.74 -31.36 -37.12
CA LEU A 409 -21.47 -29.94 -37.33
C LEU A 409 -21.62 -29.16 -36.02
N TYR A 410 -22.68 -29.43 -35.26
CA TYR A 410 -22.86 -28.86 -33.92
C TYR A 410 -21.65 -29.14 -33.02
N MET A 411 -21.23 -30.40 -32.90
CA MET A 411 -20.16 -30.79 -31.98
C MET A 411 -18.84 -30.07 -32.30
N ARG A 412 -18.51 -29.93 -33.60
CA ARG A 412 -17.30 -29.24 -34.03
C ARG A 412 -17.31 -27.75 -33.65
N LEU A 413 -18.44 -27.07 -33.89
CA LEU A 413 -18.60 -25.66 -33.58
C LEU A 413 -18.63 -25.42 -32.06
N ALA A 414 -19.43 -26.20 -31.34
CA ALA A 414 -19.54 -26.12 -29.89
C ALA A 414 -18.20 -26.38 -29.18
N GLU A 415 -17.47 -27.43 -29.59
CA GLU A 415 -16.16 -27.74 -29.01
C GLU A 415 -15.15 -26.61 -29.26
N SER A 416 -15.14 -26.02 -30.46
CA SER A 416 -14.27 -24.88 -30.78
C SER A 416 -14.58 -23.66 -29.91
N GLU A 417 -15.85 -23.25 -29.84
CA GLU A 417 -16.31 -22.10 -29.06
C GLU A 417 -16.05 -22.27 -27.56
N LEU A 418 -16.28 -23.48 -27.02
CA LEU A 418 -16.01 -23.77 -25.60
C LEU A 418 -14.51 -23.76 -25.29
N ARG A 419 -13.65 -24.26 -26.20
CA ARG A 419 -12.20 -24.19 -26.04
C ARG A 419 -11.68 -22.75 -26.11
N GLU A 420 -12.22 -21.94 -27.01
CA GLU A 420 -11.90 -20.53 -27.14
C GLU A 420 -12.35 -19.74 -25.91
N LYS A 421 -13.57 -19.97 -25.44
CA LYS A 421 -14.10 -19.39 -24.19
C LYS A 421 -13.22 -19.76 -22.99
N ALA A 422 -12.79 -21.02 -22.89
CA ALA A 422 -11.85 -21.43 -21.85
C ALA A 422 -10.50 -20.71 -21.97
N ALA A 423 -9.98 -20.51 -23.18
CA ALA A 423 -8.74 -19.76 -23.40
C ALA A 423 -8.88 -18.27 -23.01
N ASN A 424 -10.01 -17.65 -23.34
CA ASN A 424 -10.32 -16.26 -22.97
C ASN A 424 -10.53 -16.08 -21.46
N ASP A 425 -10.89 -17.15 -20.75
CA ASP A 425 -10.99 -17.17 -19.29
C ASP A 425 -9.63 -17.22 -18.56
N TRP A 426 -8.52 -17.37 -19.29
CA TRP A 426 -7.18 -17.51 -18.70
C TRP A 426 -6.83 -16.43 -17.67
N PRO A 427 -7.01 -15.12 -17.92
CA PRO A 427 -6.69 -14.09 -16.93
C PRO A 427 -7.47 -14.26 -15.62
N ARG A 428 -8.73 -14.71 -15.72
CA ARG A 428 -9.59 -14.95 -14.54
C ARG A 428 -9.17 -16.20 -13.78
N ILE A 429 -8.83 -17.28 -14.49
CA ILE A 429 -8.33 -18.52 -13.90
C ILE A 429 -7.02 -18.23 -13.14
N LEU A 430 -6.09 -17.53 -13.80
CA LEU A 430 -4.81 -17.16 -13.22
C LEU A 430 -4.95 -16.26 -11.99
N ALA A 431 -5.79 -15.23 -12.05
CA ALA A 431 -6.02 -14.31 -10.94
C ALA A 431 -6.61 -15.03 -9.70
N ASN A 432 -7.52 -15.98 -9.91
CA ASN A 432 -8.11 -16.77 -8.83
C ASN A 432 -7.08 -17.70 -8.16
N GLU A 433 -6.23 -18.37 -8.94
CA GLU A 433 -5.24 -19.30 -8.41
C GLU A 433 -4.07 -18.59 -7.73
N MET A 434 -3.61 -17.46 -8.26
CA MET A 434 -2.48 -16.72 -7.70
C MET A 434 -2.87 -15.71 -6.62
N ASN A 435 -4.16 -15.39 -6.48
CA ASN A 435 -4.64 -14.30 -5.60
C ASN A 435 -3.97 -12.94 -5.90
N VAL A 436 -3.52 -12.72 -7.14
CA VAL A 436 -2.94 -11.45 -7.59
C VAL A 436 -3.37 -11.20 -9.03
N ASN A 437 -3.72 -9.94 -9.34
CA ASN A 437 -4.04 -9.50 -10.69
C ASN A 437 -2.76 -9.29 -11.51
N ILE A 438 -2.14 -10.38 -11.96
CA ILE A 438 -0.94 -10.37 -12.82
C ILE A 438 -1.31 -10.98 -14.16
N ASN A 439 -0.98 -10.28 -15.25
CA ASN A 439 -1.03 -10.85 -16.58
C ASN A 439 0.25 -11.65 -16.85
N LEU A 440 0.12 -12.96 -17.03
CA LEU A 440 1.19 -13.87 -17.45
C LEU A 440 0.74 -14.63 -18.69
N GLU A 441 1.67 -14.85 -19.62
CA GLU A 441 1.43 -15.72 -20.77
C GLU A 441 1.35 -17.19 -20.35
N ARG A 442 0.79 -18.03 -21.23
CA ARG A 442 0.69 -19.47 -21.05
C ARG A 442 1.98 -20.19 -21.49
N GLY A 443 2.21 -21.38 -20.95
CA GLY A 443 3.31 -22.27 -21.30
C GLY A 443 4.68 -21.83 -20.78
N LEU A 444 4.72 -20.99 -19.75
CA LEU A 444 5.97 -20.51 -19.18
C LEU A 444 6.62 -21.64 -18.38
N ASN A 445 7.82 -22.04 -18.79
CA ASN A 445 8.66 -22.86 -17.94
C ASN A 445 9.15 -22.03 -16.73
N PHE A 446 9.67 -22.69 -15.69
CA PHE A 446 10.07 -22.01 -14.46
C PHE A 446 11.05 -20.85 -14.70
N THR A 447 12.03 -21.03 -15.58
CA THR A 447 13.00 -19.99 -15.92
C THR A 447 12.34 -18.77 -16.57
N GLN A 448 11.40 -18.98 -17.50
CA GLN A 448 10.64 -17.92 -18.15
C GLN A 448 9.69 -17.21 -17.16
N PHE A 449 9.07 -17.97 -16.25
CA PHE A 449 8.21 -17.43 -15.20
C PHE A 449 8.99 -16.50 -14.27
N VAL A 450 10.15 -16.94 -13.79
CA VAL A 450 11.02 -16.12 -12.93
C VAL A 450 11.49 -14.88 -13.67
N ALA A 451 11.87 -15.01 -14.95
CA ALA A 451 12.35 -13.89 -15.78
C ALA A 451 11.25 -12.88 -16.17
N HIS A 452 9.96 -13.22 -15.95
CA HIS A 452 8.85 -12.37 -16.36
C HIS A 452 8.89 -11.00 -15.66
N PRO A 453 8.70 -9.87 -16.37
CA PRO A 453 8.86 -8.53 -15.80
C PRO A 453 8.03 -8.25 -14.54
N ASN A 454 6.81 -8.77 -14.47
CA ASN A 454 5.95 -8.60 -13.30
C ASN A 454 6.48 -9.35 -12.07
N ILE A 455 7.05 -10.55 -12.27
CA ILE A 455 7.66 -11.35 -11.20
C ILE A 455 8.96 -10.68 -10.74
N GLN A 456 9.80 -10.23 -11.68
CA GLN A 456 11.02 -9.49 -11.38
C GLN A 456 10.74 -8.18 -10.64
N ARG A 457 9.66 -7.46 -10.98
CA ARG A 457 9.26 -6.24 -10.26
C ARG A 457 8.87 -6.53 -8.81
N ALA A 458 8.06 -7.56 -8.59
CA ALA A 458 7.66 -7.98 -7.23
C ALA A 458 8.89 -8.42 -6.40
N LEU A 459 9.80 -9.17 -7.00
CA LEU A 459 11.05 -9.60 -6.38
C LEU A 459 11.96 -8.42 -6.03
N LYS A 460 12.17 -7.48 -6.96
CA LYS A 460 12.95 -6.27 -6.70
C LYS A 460 12.35 -5.43 -5.58
N ALA A 461 11.03 -5.24 -5.58
CA ALA A 461 10.35 -4.52 -4.51
C ALA A 461 10.56 -5.17 -3.13
N SER A 462 10.55 -6.51 -3.07
CA SER A 462 10.77 -7.24 -1.82
C SER A 462 12.21 -7.17 -1.29
N LEU A 463 13.21 -6.87 -2.13
CA LEU A 463 14.62 -6.72 -1.73
C LEU A 463 14.98 -5.29 -1.32
N GLY A 464 14.07 -4.33 -1.56
CA GLY A 464 14.22 -2.92 -1.19
C GLY A 464 15.57 -2.33 -1.59
N GLU A 465 16.38 -2.03 -0.59
CA GLU A 465 17.70 -1.38 -0.68
C GLU A 465 18.78 -2.18 -1.43
N LEU A 466 18.56 -3.47 -1.68
CA LEU A 466 19.41 -4.38 -2.46
C LEU A 466 18.95 -4.56 -3.91
N ALA A 467 17.93 -3.80 -4.35
CA ALA A 467 17.36 -3.93 -5.68
C ALA A 467 18.34 -3.39 -6.77
N VAL A 468 19.29 -4.22 -7.17
CA VAL A 468 20.17 -3.93 -8.31
C VAL A 468 19.35 -4.02 -9.60
N ASN A 469 19.77 -3.26 -10.62
CA ASN A 469 19.21 -3.32 -11.98
C ASN A 469 19.50 -4.64 -12.73
N ARG A 470 19.75 -5.74 -12.02
CA ARG A 470 19.98 -7.09 -12.57
C ARG A 470 18.75 -7.97 -12.43
N SER A 471 18.66 -8.98 -13.28
CA SER A 471 17.62 -10.00 -13.20
C SER A 471 17.90 -10.93 -12.01
N PHE A 472 16.90 -11.15 -11.19
CA PHE A 472 16.93 -12.05 -10.04
C PHE A 472 16.95 -13.50 -10.51
N SER A 473 17.89 -14.30 -10.01
CA SER A 473 17.86 -15.76 -10.14
C SER A 473 17.39 -16.41 -8.84
N THR A 474 16.54 -17.43 -8.95
CA THR A 474 16.12 -18.26 -7.82
C THR A 474 17.08 -19.42 -7.56
N GLU A 475 18.26 -19.43 -8.17
CA GLU A 475 19.24 -20.54 -8.09
C GLU A 475 20.58 -20.14 -7.48
N TRP A 476 20.77 -18.89 -7.10
CA TRP A 476 22.04 -18.46 -6.53
C TRP A 476 22.28 -19.13 -5.17
N SER A 477 23.49 -19.67 -5.03
CA SER A 477 24.08 -19.98 -3.73
C SER A 477 24.37 -18.69 -2.95
N GLU A 478 24.64 -18.81 -1.65
CA GLU A 478 25.05 -17.70 -0.79
C GLU A 478 26.23 -16.91 -1.38
N ALA A 479 27.26 -17.60 -1.87
CA ALA A 479 28.42 -16.98 -2.51
C ALA A 479 28.04 -16.22 -3.79
N GLN A 480 27.16 -16.78 -4.62
CA GLN A 480 26.69 -16.12 -5.84
C GLN A 480 25.78 -14.92 -5.53
N PHE A 481 24.94 -15.02 -4.50
CA PHE A 481 24.12 -13.90 -4.04
C PHE A 481 25.01 -12.73 -3.58
N LYS A 482 26.08 -13.02 -2.81
CA LYS A 482 27.09 -12.01 -2.45
C LYS A 482 27.69 -11.36 -3.70
N GLN A 483 28.23 -12.17 -4.62
CA GLN A 483 28.93 -11.70 -5.81
C GLN A 483 28.04 -10.90 -6.78
N PHE A 484 26.77 -11.28 -6.95
CA PHE A 484 25.91 -10.70 -7.99
C PHE A 484 24.96 -9.61 -7.49
N ILE A 485 24.64 -9.58 -6.19
CA ILE A 485 23.74 -8.60 -5.60
C ILE A 485 24.47 -7.74 -4.58
N VAL A 486 25.13 -8.33 -3.59
CA VAL A 486 25.68 -7.58 -2.47
C VAL A 486 26.89 -6.75 -2.89
N ASP A 487 27.92 -7.35 -3.48
CA ASP A 487 29.15 -6.65 -3.86
C ASP A 487 28.89 -5.53 -4.89
N PRO A 488 28.05 -5.72 -5.93
CA PRO A 488 27.70 -4.62 -6.84
C PRO A 488 26.89 -3.51 -6.16
N THR A 489 26.02 -3.86 -5.19
CA THR A 489 25.28 -2.85 -4.42
C THR A 489 26.22 -2.03 -3.56
N ILE A 490 27.19 -2.68 -2.89
CA ILE A 490 28.24 -2.02 -2.11
C ILE A 490 28.98 -1.01 -2.99
N GLU A 491 29.50 -1.44 -4.15
CA GLU A 491 30.24 -0.55 -5.03
C GLU A 491 29.37 0.61 -5.56
N GLN A 492 28.12 0.33 -5.95
CA GLN A 492 27.19 1.37 -6.39
C GLN A 492 26.93 2.40 -5.28
N ARG A 493 26.81 1.98 -4.02
CA ARG A 493 26.61 2.89 -2.89
C ARG A 493 27.84 3.71 -2.57
N ILE A 494 29.03 3.09 -2.64
CA ILE A 494 30.29 3.80 -2.47
C ILE A 494 30.39 4.92 -3.49
N GLN A 495 30.20 4.61 -4.77
CA GLN A 495 30.24 5.61 -5.84
C GLN A 495 29.16 6.68 -5.66
N TYR A 496 27.94 6.29 -5.28
CA TYR A 496 26.85 7.23 -5.01
C TYR A 496 27.20 8.19 -3.86
N GLN A 497 27.75 7.70 -2.75
CA GLN A 497 28.15 8.55 -1.63
C GLN A 497 29.30 9.48 -2.03
N LEU A 498 30.36 8.96 -2.67
CA LEU A 498 31.50 9.78 -3.11
C LEU A 498 31.08 10.91 -4.08
N THR A 499 30.16 10.63 -5.01
CA THR A 499 29.73 11.62 -6.01
C THR A 499 28.68 12.61 -5.49
N ASN A 500 27.70 12.15 -4.69
CA ASN A 500 26.61 13.00 -4.23
C ASN A 500 26.89 13.80 -2.97
N GLN A 501 27.89 13.40 -2.16
CA GLN A 501 28.27 14.15 -0.97
C GLN A 501 28.87 15.51 -1.36
N ALA A 502 29.71 15.57 -2.40
CA ALA A 502 30.24 16.84 -2.93
C ALA A 502 29.14 17.79 -3.41
N GLN A 503 28.06 17.26 -4.00
CA GLN A 503 26.93 18.05 -4.48
C GLN A 503 26.00 18.50 -3.34
N HIS A 504 25.72 17.62 -2.36
CA HIS A 504 24.90 17.97 -1.19
C HIS A 504 25.59 19.00 -0.29
N SER A 505 26.90 18.88 -0.09
CA SER A 505 27.71 19.85 0.66
C SER A 505 27.64 21.26 0.07
N ALA A 506 27.58 21.39 -1.26
CA ALA A 506 27.41 22.68 -1.92
C ALA A 506 26.00 23.30 -1.74
N MET A 507 24.97 22.47 -1.50
CA MET A 507 23.59 22.91 -1.31
C MET A 507 23.29 23.36 0.12
N LEU A 508 24.04 22.88 1.13
CA LEU A 508 23.93 23.31 2.54
C LEU A 508 24.36 24.77 2.79
N GLY A 509 25.00 25.39 1.78
CA GLY A 509 25.46 26.78 1.82
C GLY A 509 24.48 27.83 1.31
N GLN A 510 23.43 27.43 0.59
CA GLN A 510 22.53 28.37 -0.10
C GLN A 510 21.27 28.66 0.72
N THR A 511 20.76 29.88 0.61
CA THR A 511 19.53 30.35 1.28
C THR A 511 18.34 29.42 1.03
N GLY A 512 17.54 29.13 2.06
CA GLY A 512 16.38 28.22 2.01
C GLY A 512 16.50 27.07 3.01
N ASP A 513 15.63 26.07 2.92
CA ASP A 513 15.51 24.95 3.87
C ASP A 513 16.83 24.16 4.06
N ASN A 514 17.67 24.11 3.04
CA ASN A 514 18.98 23.44 3.11
C ASN A 514 20.00 24.18 4.01
N ALA A 515 19.88 25.51 4.16
CA ALA A 515 20.72 26.28 5.08
C ALA A 515 20.34 26.02 6.55
N GLU A 516 19.06 25.80 6.83
CA GLU A 516 18.58 25.45 8.17
C GLU A 516 19.07 24.05 8.55
N GLN A 517 18.98 23.08 7.65
CA GLN A 517 19.57 21.75 7.85
C GLN A 517 21.08 21.81 8.08
N GLY A 518 21.80 22.64 7.31
CA GLY A 518 23.23 22.86 7.51
C GLY A 518 23.57 23.43 8.88
N ARG A 519 22.76 24.37 9.39
CA ARG A 519 22.92 24.93 10.74
C ARG A 519 22.65 23.88 11.83
N ALA A 520 21.64 23.05 11.63
CA ALA A 520 21.31 21.97 12.54
C ALA A 520 22.46 20.93 12.67
N PHE A 521 23.22 20.68 11.60
CA PHE A 521 24.42 19.84 11.70
C PHE A 521 25.53 20.49 12.53
N VAL A 522 25.75 21.79 12.39
CA VAL A 522 26.73 22.53 13.22
C VAL A 522 26.29 22.53 14.68
N GLU A 523 25.00 22.72 14.93
CA GLU A 523 24.40 22.66 16.26
C GLU A 523 24.62 21.30 16.92
N ALA A 524 24.24 20.22 16.23
CA ALA A 524 24.42 18.85 16.70
C ALA A 524 25.88 18.48 16.95
N LEU A 525 26.81 19.05 16.18
CA LEU A 525 28.23 18.78 16.33
C LEU A 525 28.88 19.56 17.47
N LEU A 526 28.48 20.82 17.70
CA LEU A 526 29.20 21.74 18.59
C LEU A 526 28.54 21.99 19.94
N ILE A 527 27.20 22.06 20.01
CA ILE A 527 26.50 22.42 21.27
C ILE A 527 26.72 21.36 22.35
N PRO A 528 26.46 20.06 22.13
CA PRO A 528 26.58 19.06 23.20
C PRO A 528 27.99 18.96 23.81
N PRO A 529 29.08 18.92 23.01
CA PRO A 529 30.43 18.94 23.57
C PRO A 529 30.76 20.24 24.33
N ALA A 530 30.25 21.39 23.88
CA ALA A 530 30.44 22.64 24.59
C ALA A 530 29.69 22.64 25.94
N ALA A 531 28.47 22.10 25.97
CA ALA A 531 27.70 21.90 27.20
C ALA A 531 28.43 20.97 28.18
N LEU A 532 29.06 19.89 27.68
CA LEU A 532 29.91 19.00 28.49
C LEU A 532 31.08 19.74 29.15
N VAL A 533 31.82 20.54 28.39
CA VAL A 533 32.95 21.32 28.92
C VAL A 533 32.46 22.34 29.96
N ILE A 534 31.34 23.03 29.68
CA ILE A 534 30.74 23.96 30.64
C ILE A 534 30.32 23.24 31.92
N SER A 535 29.69 22.07 31.80
CA SER A 535 29.27 21.25 32.93
C SER A 535 30.46 20.85 33.81
N LEU A 536 31.54 20.36 33.19
CA LEU A 536 32.77 19.98 33.89
C LEU A 536 33.43 21.17 34.60
N ILE A 537 33.50 22.34 33.96
CA ILE A 537 34.01 23.56 34.58
C ILE A 537 33.15 23.95 35.79
N MET A 538 31.82 23.89 35.64
CA MET A 538 30.88 24.21 36.73
C MET A 538 30.99 23.22 37.88
N LEU A 539 31.17 21.94 37.60
CA LEU A 539 31.43 20.91 38.59
C LEU A 539 32.70 21.23 39.40
N ILE A 540 33.80 21.58 38.73
CA ILE A 540 35.07 21.95 39.39
C ILE A 540 34.88 23.20 40.26
N LEU A 541 34.27 24.26 39.72
CA LEU A 541 34.08 25.52 40.43
C LEU A 541 33.14 25.37 41.64
N VAL A 542 32.02 24.66 41.50
CA VAL A 542 31.08 24.49 42.60
C VAL A 542 31.68 23.57 43.67
N THR A 543 32.40 22.51 43.28
CA THR A 543 33.15 21.66 44.22
C THR A 543 34.20 22.46 44.99
N LEU A 544 34.91 23.37 44.33
CA LEU A 544 35.83 24.29 44.97
C LEU A 544 35.12 25.17 46.03
N THR A 545 33.97 25.74 45.67
CA THR A 545 33.19 26.54 46.64
C THR A 545 32.58 25.71 47.76
N LEU A 546 32.23 24.45 47.51
CA LEU A 546 31.75 23.50 48.51
C LEU A 546 32.83 23.19 49.55
N ILE A 547 34.05 22.90 49.09
CA ILE A 547 35.22 22.69 49.97
C ILE A 547 35.45 23.95 50.82
N ASN A 548 35.49 25.12 50.19
CA ASN A 548 35.72 26.39 50.88
C ASN A 548 34.62 26.73 51.90
N THR A 549 33.35 26.45 51.58
CA THR A 549 32.20 26.69 52.47
C THR A 549 32.22 25.72 53.64
N THR A 550 32.62 24.46 53.40
CA THR A 550 32.78 23.43 54.43
C THR A 550 33.94 23.76 55.37
N LEU A 551 35.07 24.20 54.84
CA LEU A 551 36.21 24.63 55.67
C LEU A 551 35.83 25.77 56.62
N LYS A 552 34.99 26.73 56.19
CA LYS A 552 34.49 27.79 57.07
C LYS A 552 33.60 27.30 58.21
N LEU A 553 32.95 26.15 58.05
CA LEU A 553 32.18 25.53 59.14
C LEU A 553 33.10 24.85 60.17
N ILE A 554 34.26 24.37 59.74
CA ILE A 554 35.20 23.61 60.57
C ILE A 554 36.20 24.55 61.27
N ILE A 555 36.65 25.60 60.60
CA ILE A 555 37.63 26.55 61.17
C ILE A 555 36.95 27.34 62.31
N PRO A 556 37.56 27.38 63.51
CA PRO A 556 36.97 28.05 64.67
C PRO A 556 36.74 29.54 64.41
N ALA A 557 35.60 30.06 64.88
CA ALA A 557 35.22 31.47 64.72
C ALA A 557 36.21 32.46 65.39
N SER A 558 37.10 31.98 66.26
CA SER A 558 38.18 32.74 66.88
C SER A 558 39.43 32.89 66.01
N ALA A 559 39.52 32.20 64.87
CA ALA A 559 40.63 32.34 63.94
C ALA A 559 40.67 33.74 63.31
N SER A 560 41.88 34.27 63.09
CA SER A 560 42.01 35.58 62.45
C SER A 560 41.45 35.53 61.01
N PRO A 561 40.79 36.60 60.52
CA PRO A 561 40.26 36.63 59.16
C PRO A 561 41.31 36.31 58.09
N TRP A 562 42.55 36.78 58.28
CA TRP A 562 43.67 36.52 57.37
C TRP A 562 44.11 35.05 57.36
N THR A 563 44.05 34.37 58.50
CA THR A 563 44.33 32.93 58.58
C THR A 563 43.28 32.11 57.82
N VAL A 564 41.99 32.46 57.97
CA VAL A 564 40.89 31.80 57.25
C VAL A 564 41.07 31.99 55.74
N VAL A 565 41.31 33.22 55.29
CA VAL A 565 41.53 33.53 53.86
C VAL A 565 42.76 32.80 53.32
N GLY A 566 43.87 32.78 54.07
CA GLY A 566 45.09 32.07 53.67
C GLY A 566 44.90 30.57 53.50
N ILE A 567 44.20 29.91 54.44
CA ILE A 567 43.86 28.48 54.34
C ILE A 567 42.95 28.22 53.13
N GLN A 568 41.91 29.04 52.94
CA GLN A 568 41.00 28.87 51.81
C GLN A 568 41.68 29.05 50.47
N LEU A 569 42.56 30.06 50.33
CA LEU A 569 43.33 30.26 49.11
C LEU A 569 44.29 29.09 48.88
N GLY A 570 45.00 28.64 49.92
CA GLY A 570 45.90 27.49 49.83
C GLY A 570 45.17 26.22 49.37
N VAL A 571 44.05 25.88 50.00
CA VAL A 571 43.23 24.73 49.59
C VAL A 571 42.67 24.94 48.18
N SER A 572 42.24 26.15 47.84
CA SER A 572 41.71 26.41 46.49
C SER A 572 42.75 26.19 45.40
N VAL A 573 43.97 26.69 45.61
CA VAL A 573 45.10 26.48 44.69
C VAL A 573 45.43 25.00 44.58
N ILE A 574 45.51 24.28 45.71
CA ILE A 574 45.77 22.83 45.70
C ILE A 574 44.68 22.08 44.94
N THR A 575 43.41 22.40 45.16
CA THR A 575 42.28 21.76 44.46
C THR A 575 42.30 22.03 42.96
N ILE A 576 42.59 23.26 42.53
CA ILE A 576 42.71 23.61 41.10
C ILE A 576 43.90 22.87 40.47
N VAL A 577 45.06 22.90 41.13
CA VAL A 577 46.26 22.17 40.66
C VAL A 577 45.97 20.68 40.58
N PHE A 578 45.26 20.10 41.55
CA PHE A 578 44.86 18.70 41.53
C PHE A 578 43.84 18.41 40.43
N ALA A 579 42.87 19.28 40.16
CA ALA A 579 41.91 19.10 39.07
C ALA A 579 42.62 19.09 37.69
N ILE A 580 43.65 19.92 37.52
CA ILE A 580 44.39 20.04 36.25
C ILE A 580 45.45 18.93 36.11
N LEU A 581 46.28 18.70 37.13
CA LEU A 581 47.43 17.79 37.05
C LEU A 581 47.15 16.40 37.62
N GLY A 582 46.18 16.27 38.52
CA GLY A 582 45.83 15.01 39.17
C GLY A 582 45.48 13.90 38.19
N PRO A 583 44.66 14.14 37.15
CA PRO A 583 44.37 13.12 36.13
C PRO A 583 45.61 12.54 35.47
N PHE A 584 46.65 13.35 35.23
CA PHE A 584 47.91 12.88 34.63
C PHE A 584 48.78 12.07 35.60
N VAL A 585 48.67 12.32 36.89
CA VAL A 585 49.51 11.67 37.91
C VAL A 585 48.88 10.39 38.45
N PHE A 586 47.54 10.36 38.58
CA PHE A 586 46.83 9.31 39.31
C PHE A 586 45.99 8.38 38.42
N VAL A 587 45.76 8.74 37.16
CA VAL A 587 45.00 7.90 36.22
C VAL A 587 45.98 7.28 35.24
N ASP A 588 46.26 5.99 35.41
CA ASP A 588 46.98 5.19 34.42
C ASP A 588 46.08 4.96 33.21
N TYR A 589 46.14 5.91 32.28
CA TYR A 589 45.46 5.88 31.00
C TYR A 589 46.49 5.91 29.88
N ASP A 590 46.46 4.88 29.04
CA ASP A 590 47.30 4.77 27.85
C ASP A 590 46.42 4.86 26.60
N MET A 591 46.45 6.03 25.93
CA MET A 591 45.73 6.23 24.67
C MET A 591 46.16 5.24 23.58
N SER A 592 47.40 4.77 23.61
CA SER A 592 47.95 3.85 22.62
C SER A 592 47.46 2.40 22.81
N ALA A 593 46.92 2.08 23.99
CA ALA A 593 46.40 0.76 24.31
C ALA A 593 44.95 0.54 23.80
N ILE A 594 44.27 1.59 23.36
CA ILE A 594 42.88 1.54 22.90
C ILE A 594 42.83 1.46 21.36
N PRO A 595 42.31 0.35 20.79
CA PRO A 595 42.08 0.23 19.35
C PRO A 595 41.19 1.37 18.83
N GLY A 596 41.59 2.00 17.73
CA GLY A 596 40.92 3.19 17.16
C GLY A 596 41.43 4.53 17.72
N LEU A 597 41.69 4.62 19.03
CA LEU A 597 42.24 5.83 19.66
C LEU A 597 43.75 5.93 19.47
N ALA A 598 44.46 4.80 19.42
CA ALA A 598 45.90 4.76 19.18
C ALA A 598 46.30 5.38 17.83
N TYR A 599 45.49 5.16 16.79
CA TYR A 599 45.68 5.78 15.48
C TYR A 599 45.50 7.29 15.56
N PHE A 600 44.43 7.75 16.23
CA PHE A 600 44.21 9.17 16.46
C PHE A 600 45.36 9.75 17.28
N HIS A 601 45.77 9.15 18.39
CA HIS A 601 46.90 9.60 19.21
C HIS A 601 48.19 9.79 18.41
N ASN A 602 48.55 8.80 17.58
CA ASN A 602 49.78 8.84 16.78
C ASN A 602 49.76 9.91 15.68
N HIS A 603 48.58 10.30 15.18
CA HIS A 603 48.46 11.31 14.12
C HIS A 603 47.95 12.67 14.64
N ALA A 604 47.32 12.70 15.82
CA ALA A 604 46.73 13.90 16.40
C ALA A 604 47.79 14.81 17.00
N GLU A 605 48.93 14.27 17.47
CA GLU A 605 50.07 15.11 17.85
C GLU A 605 50.62 15.89 16.64
N GLU A 606 50.50 15.34 15.43
CA GLU A 606 50.91 16.01 14.19
C GLU A 606 49.86 16.98 13.62
N VAL A 607 48.58 16.80 13.98
CA VAL A 607 47.44 17.52 13.38
C VAL A 607 46.83 18.56 14.33
N LEU A 608 46.89 18.35 15.65
CA LEU A 608 46.34 19.27 16.65
C LEU A 608 47.44 20.14 17.26
N PRO A 609 47.16 21.42 17.56
CA PRO A 609 48.05 22.23 18.37
C PRO A 609 48.31 21.57 19.73
N GLN A 610 49.55 21.66 20.23
CA GLN A 610 49.98 20.97 21.47
C GLN A 610 49.05 21.24 22.68
N GLY A 611 48.54 22.47 22.83
CA GLY A 611 47.60 22.81 23.90
C GLY A 611 46.24 22.12 23.77
N VAL A 612 45.76 21.91 22.54
CA VAL A 612 44.50 21.21 22.26
C VAL A 612 44.66 19.71 22.51
N PHE A 613 45.78 19.14 22.09
CA PHE A 613 46.12 17.75 22.39
C PHE A 613 46.19 17.50 23.91
N PHE A 614 46.87 18.37 24.65
CA PHE A 614 46.92 18.29 26.11
C PHE A 614 45.53 18.38 26.76
N ALA A 615 44.67 19.28 26.27
CA ALA A 615 43.30 19.42 26.76
C ALA A 615 42.45 18.17 26.48
N LEU A 616 42.61 17.55 25.29
CA LEU A 616 41.95 16.29 24.95
C LEU A 616 42.41 15.16 25.87
N GLU A 617 43.72 15.01 26.08
CA GLU A 617 44.27 13.98 26.96
C GLU A 617 43.80 14.16 28.40
N TRP A 618 43.81 15.40 28.89
CA TRP A 618 43.25 15.74 30.18
C TRP A 618 41.77 15.35 30.27
N PHE A 619 40.96 15.70 29.26
CA PHE A 619 39.53 15.39 29.23
C PHE A 619 39.27 13.88 29.28
N LEU A 620 39.94 13.07 28.45
CA LEU A 620 39.76 11.61 28.45
C LEU A 620 40.11 10.98 29.81
N ARG A 621 41.19 11.44 30.46
CA ARG A 621 41.61 10.98 31.80
C ARG A 621 40.64 11.41 32.89
N VAL A 622 40.02 12.58 32.76
CA VAL A 622 39.00 13.04 33.71
C VAL A 622 37.73 12.22 33.55
N GLU A 623 37.26 12.00 32.31
CA GLU A 623 36.04 11.24 32.03
C GLU A 623 36.13 9.79 32.48
N SER A 624 37.30 9.14 32.42
CA SER A 624 37.47 7.77 32.95
C SER A 624 37.21 7.68 34.46
N VAL A 625 37.33 8.79 35.20
CA VAL A 625 37.07 8.86 36.64
C VAL A 625 35.69 9.42 36.95
N VAL A 626 35.29 10.48 36.24
CA VAL A 626 34.01 11.18 36.47
C VAL A 626 32.85 10.34 35.97
N ASN A 627 32.95 9.72 34.79
CA ASN A 627 31.82 9.06 34.15
C ASN A 627 31.19 7.92 35.00
N PRO A 628 31.96 6.99 35.60
CA PRO A 628 31.37 5.92 36.42
C PRO A 628 30.56 6.45 37.60
N ILE A 629 31.00 7.57 38.19
CA ILE A 629 30.31 8.23 39.31
C ILE A 629 29.03 8.91 38.80
N SER A 630 29.11 9.63 37.68
CA SER A 630 27.96 10.31 37.09
C SER A 630 26.89 9.35 36.59
N GLU A 631 27.26 8.20 36.02
CA GLU A 631 26.31 7.17 35.58
C GLU A 631 25.54 6.57 36.75
N THR A 632 26.22 6.25 37.86
CA THR A 632 25.57 5.76 39.08
C THR A 632 24.55 6.77 39.62
N LEU A 633 24.88 8.06 39.58
CA LEU A 633 23.96 9.13 40.01
C LEU A 633 22.79 9.33 39.03
N LEU A 634 23.04 9.15 37.73
CA LEU A 634 22.00 9.19 36.70
C LEU A 634 20.98 8.08 36.89
N GLU A 635 21.43 6.84 37.14
CA GLU A 635 20.54 5.72 37.44
C GLU A 635 19.66 6.00 38.66
N TRP A 636 20.26 6.49 39.75
CA TRP A 636 19.54 6.87 40.97
C TRP A 636 18.50 7.97 40.70
N ARG A 637 18.86 9.00 39.93
CA ARG A 637 17.94 10.07 39.53
C ARG A 637 16.75 9.51 38.75
N LEU A 638 17.00 8.64 37.77
CA LEU A 638 15.97 8.03 36.94
C LEU A 638 15.03 7.12 37.75
N GLU A 639 15.53 6.43 38.77
CA GLU A 639 14.70 5.64 39.69
C GLU A 639 13.79 6.50 40.57
N LEU A 640 14.26 7.66 41.04
CA LEU A 640 13.46 8.56 41.88
C LEU A 640 12.27 9.21 41.15
N PHE A 641 12.35 9.34 39.81
CA PHE A 641 11.30 9.93 38.98
C PHE A 641 10.38 8.91 38.30
N LYS A 642 10.60 7.61 38.52
CA LYS A 642 9.66 6.53 38.20
C LYS A 642 8.69 6.32 39.35
#